data_AF-A0A9D9UM67-F1
#
_entry.id   AF-A0A9D9UM67-F1
#
_cell.length_a   1.000
_cell.length_b   1.000
_cell.length_c   1.000
_cell.angle_alpha   90.00
_cell.angle_beta   90.00
_cell.angle_gamma   90.00
#
_symmetry.space_group_name_H-M   'P 1'
#
loop_
_entity.id
_entity.type
_entity.pdbx_description
1 polymer ?
#
loop_
_entity_poly.entity_id
_entity_poly.type
_entity_poly.pdbx_seq_one_letter_code
_entity_poly.pdbx_strand_id
1 'polypeptide(L)'
;TDLFLVAGQSNAVGQGDAAESEEPNFGTAFQIDMSKRLLYPLKDPVGYNDIFTGFQKANSGSFLPALARTLNSRCQRIPLFIHTAKANTFCHSVNSSPQNNWSSGGLLFNQSVNRVNQISALTGKPLSAVIWSQGESDGGAIRQNLITENQYQLALEDLIQRFRTQFGSQLPFFMIRTGRNLAFDPDPGFASVRNVQDLVASVDPRMWMVYDSTFYFPELGWMKDDVHYNQKGLNQLGVASADSICRVLYADDYMADDNLAKQNDEFENECSSGEWTHVSVTEGWNATHLNEFSINESGNGKMIMEPHTTTWYADYKGPLVYKPIHGNFSVTTNVHFSNRAGNNLPFSDYSLAGIMLRTPKELNTGAAGWVAGQENYIFMSAGFASTSHPSCPGCPGPHIEIKTTINSNSQLHIRSVNSQEVLLKVARIGSYFIVMFSTNGGQDFTIAARYHRPDMPDTLQVGLVTYSDWAKVSTYTPIFHNNNNLVQGMSPDPSSNQGVPFNPDLRAEFDYIRFENFYVPGAWLGLDISDSLMVSNQQILSLFNGKGKVSPEYVDAKIWSGLIDSNWMNPLNWQGATLPNQNSRVIIPDCLCSGVFAPVLNSAQQVRSVVIHPGGKLTIGSVGDMTILDDDDLYSYLFGNEGECVIRGTMNIQTMINQSINRGNLQITPSGILQIYDDE
;
A
#
# COMPACT_ATOMS: atom_id res chain seq x y z
N THR A 1 16.90 14.13 -14.02
CA THR A 1 15.96 15.25 -14.18
C THR A 1 15.11 15.02 -15.39
N ASP A 2 13.80 14.93 -15.18
CA ASP A 2 12.79 14.66 -16.20
C ASP A 2 11.97 15.91 -16.50
N LEU A 3 11.66 16.15 -17.77
CA LEU A 3 10.90 17.33 -18.18
C LEU A 3 9.44 16.94 -18.35
N PHE A 4 8.58 17.48 -17.49
CA PHE A 4 7.14 17.27 -17.56
C PHE A 4 6.45 18.54 -18.03
N LEU A 5 5.72 18.45 -19.13
CA LEU A 5 4.82 19.51 -19.56
C LEU A 5 3.52 19.41 -18.77
N VAL A 6 3.09 20.49 -18.12
CA VAL A 6 1.80 20.59 -17.45
C VAL A 6 0.95 21.58 -18.21
N ALA A 7 -0.09 21.08 -18.86
CA ALA A 7 -0.95 21.86 -19.75
C ALA A 7 -2.44 21.61 -19.45
N GLY A 8 -3.28 22.54 -19.88
CA GLY A 8 -4.72 22.48 -19.68
C GLY A 8 -5.29 23.79 -19.16
N GLN A 9 -6.29 23.72 -18.28
CA GLN A 9 -7.03 24.90 -17.81
C GLN A 9 -6.92 25.20 -16.32
N SER A 10 -7.93 25.79 -15.68
CA SER A 10 -7.84 26.36 -14.33
C SER A 10 -7.40 25.36 -13.26
N ASN A 11 -7.88 24.12 -13.29
CA ASN A 11 -7.43 23.06 -12.37
C ASN A 11 -5.98 22.61 -12.65
N ALA A 12 -5.50 22.72 -13.89
CA ALA A 12 -4.07 22.60 -14.25
C ALA A 12 -3.23 23.81 -13.81
N VAL A 13 -3.81 25.02 -13.86
CA VAL A 13 -3.16 26.25 -13.41
C VAL A 13 -2.88 26.18 -11.90
N GLY A 14 -3.86 25.72 -11.13
CA GLY A 14 -3.81 25.70 -9.67
C GLY A 14 -4.67 26.81 -9.08
N GLN A 15 -5.76 26.42 -8.42
CA GLN A 15 -6.73 27.30 -7.77
C GLN A 15 -6.86 27.06 -6.26
N GLY A 16 -6.09 26.13 -5.69
CA GLY A 16 -6.15 25.78 -4.28
C GLY A 16 -5.56 26.86 -3.38
N ASP A 17 -5.13 26.48 -2.19
CA ASP A 17 -4.47 27.35 -1.22
C ASP A 17 -3.02 26.93 -1.02
N ALA A 18 -2.07 27.78 -1.40
CA ALA A 18 -0.64 27.53 -1.27
C ALA A 18 -0.21 27.29 0.19
N ALA A 19 -0.96 27.81 1.18
CA ALA A 19 -0.65 27.58 2.59
C ALA A 19 -0.89 26.11 3.03
N GLU A 20 -1.74 25.38 2.31
CA GLU A 20 -2.03 23.96 2.53
C GLU A 20 -1.30 23.05 1.51
N SER A 21 -0.50 23.64 0.62
CA SER A 21 0.23 22.91 -0.40
C SER A 21 1.40 22.16 0.23
N GLU A 22 1.72 21.00 -0.33
CA GLU A 22 2.93 20.30 0.05
C GLU A 22 4.18 21.07 -0.42
N GLU A 23 5.33 20.81 0.21
CA GLU A 23 6.60 21.37 -0.23
C GLU A 23 7.58 20.23 -0.56
N PRO A 24 8.06 20.12 -1.80
CA PRO A 24 9.17 19.24 -2.13
C PRO A 24 10.41 19.65 -1.35
N ASN A 25 11.25 18.67 -1.03
CA ASN A 25 12.55 18.93 -0.43
C ASN A 25 13.37 19.88 -1.34
N PHE A 26 14.19 20.72 -0.71
CA PHE A 26 15.02 21.65 -1.46
C PHE A 26 15.93 20.90 -2.45
N GLY A 27 15.95 21.35 -3.71
CA GLY A 27 16.78 20.76 -4.75
C GLY A 27 16.21 19.50 -5.40
N THR A 28 15.01 19.04 -5.01
CA THR A 28 14.43 17.79 -5.53
C THR A 28 13.36 18.02 -6.61
N ALA A 29 12.90 19.24 -6.81
CA ALA A 29 11.98 19.58 -7.89
C ALA A 29 12.17 21.02 -8.35
N PHE A 30 11.94 21.27 -9.64
CA PHE A 30 12.24 22.57 -10.25
C PHE A 30 11.12 23.07 -11.17
N GLN A 31 11.09 24.39 -11.33
CA GLN A 31 10.39 25.11 -12.39
C GLN A 31 11.36 26.11 -13.03
N ILE A 32 11.01 26.65 -14.19
CA ILE A 32 11.86 27.61 -14.90
C ILE A 32 11.15 28.96 -15.13
N ASP A 33 11.82 30.03 -14.73
CA ASP A 33 11.45 31.40 -15.09
C ASP A 33 12.05 31.71 -16.45
N MET A 34 11.25 31.62 -17.51
CA MET A 34 11.75 31.87 -18.87
C MET A 34 12.12 33.32 -19.14
N SER A 35 11.63 34.28 -18.35
CA SER A 35 12.05 35.68 -18.49
C SER A 35 13.51 35.87 -18.05
N LYS A 36 13.98 35.04 -17.12
CA LYS A 36 15.35 35.07 -16.58
C LYS A 36 16.23 33.94 -17.07
N ARG A 37 15.63 32.89 -17.66
CA ARG A 37 16.28 31.62 -18.00
C ARG A 37 16.96 30.97 -16.80
N LEU A 38 16.31 31.01 -15.64
CA LEU A 38 16.82 30.45 -14.39
C LEU A 38 15.88 29.37 -13.84
N LEU A 39 16.49 28.29 -13.34
CA LEU A 39 15.80 27.26 -12.58
C LEU A 39 15.56 27.75 -11.16
N TYR A 40 14.34 27.52 -10.67
CA TYR A 40 13.95 27.77 -9.31
C TYR A 40 13.43 26.47 -8.69
N PRO A 41 13.67 26.23 -7.39
CA PRO A 41 12.96 25.19 -6.66
C PRO A 41 11.45 25.31 -6.90
N LEU A 42 10.79 24.17 -7.10
CA LEU A 42 9.35 24.14 -7.27
C LEU A 42 8.68 24.52 -5.96
N LYS A 43 7.83 25.54 -6.01
CA LYS A 43 7.03 25.99 -4.87
C LYS A 43 5.78 26.70 -5.38
N ASP A 44 4.67 26.51 -4.69
CA ASP A 44 3.45 27.25 -4.97
C ASP A 44 3.57 28.74 -4.57
N PRO A 45 2.95 29.65 -5.35
CA PRO A 45 2.23 29.37 -6.58
C PRO A 45 3.18 29.10 -7.74
N VAL A 46 3.00 27.95 -8.40
CA VAL A 46 3.82 27.49 -9.53
C VAL A 46 3.57 28.27 -10.82
N GLY A 47 4.56 28.30 -11.71
CA GLY A 47 4.45 28.94 -13.01
C GLY A 47 4.63 30.46 -12.97
N TYR A 48 4.54 31.08 -14.15
CA TYR A 48 4.73 32.51 -14.35
C TYR A 48 3.68 33.04 -15.32
N ASN A 49 3.15 34.23 -15.03
CA ASN A 49 2.28 34.93 -15.98
C ASN A 49 3.10 35.36 -17.19
N ASP A 50 2.69 34.93 -18.38
CA ASP A 50 3.28 35.33 -19.65
C ASP A 50 2.27 36.15 -20.43
N ILE A 51 2.56 37.45 -20.59
CA ILE A 51 1.68 38.38 -21.31
C ILE A 51 1.57 38.07 -22.82
N PHE A 52 2.56 37.40 -23.41
CA PHE A 52 2.59 37.10 -24.84
C PHE A 52 1.86 35.80 -25.17
N THR A 53 1.97 34.79 -24.31
CA THR A 53 1.27 33.51 -24.51
C THR A 53 -0.07 33.44 -23.78
N GLY A 54 -0.22 34.19 -22.70
CA GLY A 54 -1.36 34.13 -21.81
C GLY A 54 -1.34 32.93 -20.85
N PHE A 55 -0.23 32.18 -20.77
CA PHE A 55 -0.06 31.16 -19.73
C PHE A 55 -0.03 31.81 -18.34
N GLN A 56 -0.58 31.11 -17.36
CA GLN A 56 -0.88 31.68 -16.05
C GLN A 56 -0.05 31.01 -14.97
N LYS A 57 0.46 31.84 -14.06
CA LYS A 57 0.90 31.39 -12.74
C LYS A 57 -0.31 30.86 -11.96
N ALA A 58 -0.11 29.83 -11.14
CA ALA A 58 -1.11 29.36 -10.18
C ALA A 58 -1.66 30.54 -9.39
N ASN A 59 -2.97 30.55 -9.16
CA ASN A 59 -3.62 31.62 -8.41
C ASN A 59 -3.17 31.62 -6.95
N SER A 60 -3.08 30.42 -6.37
CA SER A 60 -2.44 30.18 -5.07
C SER A 60 -1.84 28.76 -5.06
N GLY A 61 -2.55 27.75 -4.61
CA GLY A 61 -2.02 26.37 -4.56
C GLY A 61 -2.34 25.53 -5.81
N SER A 62 -1.49 24.54 -6.10
CA SER A 62 -1.60 23.59 -7.23
C SER A 62 -1.32 22.16 -6.77
N PHE A 63 -1.50 21.18 -7.67
CA PHE A 63 -1.15 19.78 -7.38
C PHE A 63 0.34 19.47 -7.62
N LEU A 64 1.10 20.39 -8.23
CA LEU A 64 2.46 20.10 -8.67
C LEU A 64 3.45 19.85 -7.52
N PRO A 65 3.39 20.57 -6.39
CA PRO A 65 4.27 20.27 -5.26
C PRO A 65 4.08 18.85 -4.71
N ALA A 66 2.84 18.41 -4.50
CA ALA A 66 2.53 17.04 -4.05
C ALA A 66 2.96 15.99 -5.09
N LEU A 67 2.66 16.23 -6.37
CA LEU A 67 3.10 15.36 -7.47
C LEU A 67 4.64 15.26 -7.51
N ALA A 68 5.34 16.37 -7.37
CA ALA A 68 6.79 16.40 -7.39
C ALA A 68 7.41 15.66 -6.20
N ARG A 69 6.90 15.89 -4.99
CA ARG A 69 7.33 15.19 -3.79
C ARG A 69 7.18 13.68 -3.95
N THR A 70 6.05 13.24 -4.49
CA THR A 70 5.76 11.83 -4.71
C THR A 70 6.62 11.23 -5.82
N LEU A 71 6.85 11.92 -6.95
CA LEU A 71 7.80 11.44 -7.98
C LEU A 71 9.22 11.25 -7.42
N ASN A 72 9.64 12.13 -6.49
CA ASN A 72 10.92 11.99 -5.80
C ASN A 72 10.92 10.79 -4.85
N SER A 73 9.92 10.65 -3.98
CA SER A 73 9.90 9.58 -2.98
C SER A 73 9.61 8.20 -3.59
N ARG A 74 8.84 8.14 -4.67
CA ARG A 74 8.34 6.91 -5.28
C ARG A 74 9.17 6.40 -6.44
N CYS A 75 9.89 7.25 -7.15
CA CYS A 75 10.70 6.79 -8.26
C CYS A 75 12.01 7.54 -8.43
N GLN A 76 12.46 8.22 -7.36
CA GLN A 76 13.74 8.91 -7.30
C GLN A 76 13.93 9.91 -8.45
N ARG A 77 12.83 10.50 -8.92
CA ARG A 77 12.86 11.45 -10.03
C ARG A 77 12.91 12.87 -9.53
N ILE A 78 13.78 13.65 -10.14
CA ILE A 78 13.88 15.10 -9.95
C ILE A 78 13.14 15.77 -11.12
N PRO A 79 11.86 16.12 -10.98
CA PRO A 79 11.11 16.71 -12.08
C PRO A 79 11.46 18.19 -12.29
N LEU A 80 11.49 18.59 -13.56
CA LEU A 80 11.43 19.96 -14.00
C LEU A 80 10.08 20.19 -14.70
N PHE A 81 9.21 21.00 -14.09
CA PHE A 81 7.90 21.29 -14.66
C PHE A 81 7.95 22.45 -15.63
N ILE A 82 7.39 22.21 -16.82
CA ILE A 82 7.11 23.21 -17.85
C ILE A 82 5.63 23.53 -17.74
N HIS A 83 5.28 24.60 -17.03
CA HIS A 83 3.89 24.99 -16.81
C HIS A 83 3.37 25.87 -17.95
N THR A 84 2.35 25.39 -18.66
CA THR A 84 1.71 26.05 -19.81
C THR A 84 0.18 26.00 -19.73
N ALA A 85 -0.37 25.93 -18.52
CA ALA A 85 -1.81 25.94 -18.32
C ALA A 85 -2.40 27.37 -18.36
N LYS A 86 -3.67 27.46 -18.74
CA LYS A 86 -4.41 28.73 -18.81
C LYS A 86 -5.90 28.51 -18.56
N ALA A 87 -6.48 29.22 -17.61
CA ALA A 87 -7.91 29.15 -17.30
C ALA A 87 -8.80 29.58 -18.48
N ASN A 88 -10.04 29.07 -18.51
CA ASN A 88 -11.06 29.38 -19.53
C ASN A 88 -10.60 29.09 -20.96
N THR A 89 -9.91 27.96 -21.16
CA THR A 89 -9.47 27.51 -22.48
C THR A 89 -10.17 26.24 -22.90
N PHE A 90 -10.36 26.09 -24.19
CA PHE A 90 -11.05 24.95 -24.81
C PHE A 90 -10.05 24.04 -25.53
N CYS A 91 -10.29 22.74 -25.53
CA CYS A 91 -9.59 21.82 -26.42
C CYS A 91 -10.01 22.08 -27.87
N HIS A 92 -11.32 22.21 -28.09
CA HIS A 92 -11.89 22.59 -29.38
C HIS A 92 -11.80 24.12 -29.62
N SER A 93 -11.88 24.57 -30.88
CA SER A 93 -11.87 26.00 -31.24
C SER A 93 -13.18 26.75 -30.96
N VAL A 94 -14.21 26.07 -30.45
CA VAL A 94 -15.56 26.65 -30.41
C VAL A 94 -15.61 27.76 -29.37
N ASN A 95 -16.29 28.85 -29.70
CA ASN A 95 -16.56 29.96 -28.78
C ASN A 95 -15.31 30.49 -28.05
N SER A 96 -14.15 30.43 -28.72
CA SER A 96 -12.88 30.87 -28.16
C SER A 96 -12.09 31.65 -29.20
N SER A 97 -11.36 32.66 -28.75
CA SER A 97 -10.36 33.31 -29.60
C SER A 97 -9.18 32.36 -29.82
N PRO A 98 -8.35 32.58 -30.86
CA PRO A 98 -7.13 31.80 -31.06
C PRO A 98 -6.22 31.73 -29.82
N GLN A 99 -6.26 32.75 -28.95
CA GLN A 99 -5.47 32.80 -27.71
C GLN A 99 -6.02 31.86 -26.60
N ASN A 100 -7.24 31.34 -26.74
CA ASN A 100 -7.95 30.62 -25.67
C ASN A 100 -8.34 29.18 -26.06
N ASN A 101 -7.67 28.58 -27.04
CA ASN A 101 -7.88 27.16 -27.33
C ASN A 101 -6.63 26.44 -27.81
N TRP A 102 -6.71 25.12 -27.73
CA TRP A 102 -5.65 24.18 -28.04
C TRP A 102 -5.77 23.52 -29.41
N SER A 103 -6.83 23.83 -30.17
CA SER A 103 -7.06 23.31 -31.53
C SER A 103 -5.93 23.70 -32.51
N SER A 104 -5.96 23.14 -33.72
CA SER A 104 -5.02 23.50 -34.80
C SER A 104 -5.07 24.97 -35.21
N GLY A 105 -6.20 25.65 -35.02
CA GLY A 105 -6.36 27.10 -35.23
C GLY A 105 -6.03 27.95 -33.98
N GLY A 106 -5.74 27.30 -32.86
CA GLY A 106 -5.36 27.94 -31.60
C GLY A 106 -3.87 28.22 -31.49
N LEU A 107 -3.50 29.11 -30.57
CA LEU A 107 -2.12 29.52 -30.33
C LEU A 107 -1.46 28.74 -29.17
N LEU A 108 -2.26 28.19 -28.24
CA LEU A 108 -1.74 27.60 -27.00
C LEU A 108 -0.84 26.39 -27.27
N PHE A 109 -1.20 25.54 -28.23
CA PHE A 109 -0.36 24.40 -28.62
C PHE A 109 1.03 24.86 -29.10
N ASN A 110 1.09 25.75 -30.09
CA ASN A 110 2.36 26.21 -30.67
C ASN A 110 3.20 26.97 -29.63
N GLN A 111 2.56 27.75 -28.76
CA GLN A 111 3.25 28.44 -27.66
C GLN A 111 3.81 27.46 -26.63
N SER A 112 3.08 26.40 -26.32
CA SER A 112 3.52 25.32 -25.43
C SER A 112 4.71 24.57 -26.05
N VAL A 113 4.62 24.23 -27.34
CA VAL A 113 5.73 23.60 -28.09
C VAL A 113 6.98 24.47 -28.08
N ASN A 114 6.84 25.77 -28.35
CA ASN A 114 7.96 26.71 -28.31
C ASN A 114 8.60 26.77 -26.91
N ARG A 115 7.78 26.76 -25.86
CA ARG A 115 8.25 26.75 -24.48
C ARG A 115 9.03 25.47 -24.15
N VAL A 116 8.51 24.31 -24.54
CA VAL A 116 9.21 23.02 -24.37
C VAL A 116 10.54 23.03 -25.12
N ASN A 117 10.55 23.42 -26.39
CA ASN A 117 11.78 23.46 -27.20
C ASN A 117 12.86 24.37 -26.59
N GLN A 118 12.48 25.54 -26.07
CA GLN A 118 13.42 26.44 -25.41
C GLN A 118 14.01 25.83 -24.14
N ILE A 119 13.20 25.16 -23.32
CA ILE A 119 13.64 24.55 -22.06
C ILE A 119 14.48 23.31 -22.32
N SER A 120 14.09 22.48 -23.29
CA SER A 120 14.89 21.35 -23.75
C SER A 120 16.25 21.80 -24.29
N ALA A 121 16.32 22.91 -25.03
CA ALA A 121 17.59 23.49 -25.47
C ALA A 121 18.44 24.02 -24.30
N LEU A 122 17.82 24.60 -23.26
CA LEU A 122 18.53 25.09 -22.07
C LEU A 122 19.05 23.96 -21.17
N THR A 123 18.33 22.86 -21.08
CA THR A 123 18.64 21.75 -20.15
C THR A 123 19.36 20.58 -20.82
N GLY A 124 19.36 20.52 -22.16
CA GLY A 124 19.85 19.37 -22.92
C GLY A 124 19.00 18.11 -22.75
N LYS A 125 17.76 18.24 -22.24
CA LYS A 125 16.87 17.10 -21.97
C LYS A 125 15.64 17.13 -22.89
N PRO A 126 15.20 15.97 -23.43
CA PRO A 126 13.95 15.88 -24.16
C PRO A 126 12.75 15.98 -23.21
N LEU A 127 11.57 16.20 -23.76
CA LEU A 127 10.31 16.12 -23.01
C LEU A 127 10.03 14.66 -22.61
N SER A 128 9.81 14.41 -21.32
CA SER A 128 9.54 13.06 -20.79
C SER A 128 8.07 12.68 -20.94
N ALA A 129 7.14 13.61 -20.66
CA ALA A 129 5.70 13.38 -20.80
C ALA A 129 4.88 14.69 -20.79
N VAL A 130 3.62 14.59 -21.21
CA VAL A 130 2.60 15.63 -21.02
C VAL A 130 1.63 15.20 -19.92
N ILE A 131 1.39 16.08 -18.94
CA ILE A 131 0.35 15.97 -17.92
C ILE A 131 -0.74 16.97 -18.29
N TRP A 132 -1.96 16.47 -18.51
CA TRP A 132 -3.07 17.22 -19.06
C TRP A 132 -4.28 17.21 -18.13
N SER A 133 -4.76 18.40 -17.77
CA SER A 133 -5.99 18.58 -16.98
C SER A 133 -6.84 19.68 -17.60
N GLN A 134 -7.81 19.26 -18.43
CA GLN A 134 -8.72 20.16 -19.13
C GLN A 134 -9.96 19.43 -19.61
N GLY A 135 -11.09 20.12 -19.63
CA GLY A 135 -12.31 19.68 -20.29
C GLY A 135 -13.55 20.46 -19.86
N GLU A 136 -13.46 21.23 -18.78
CA GLU A 136 -14.59 21.92 -18.16
C GLU A 136 -15.21 22.96 -19.11
N SER A 137 -14.39 23.68 -19.89
CA SER A 137 -14.91 24.63 -20.88
C SER A 137 -15.63 23.93 -22.03
N ASP A 138 -15.09 22.83 -22.54
CA ASP A 138 -15.73 22.00 -23.58
C ASP A 138 -17.01 21.33 -23.06
N GLY A 139 -17.03 20.89 -21.79
CA GLY A 139 -18.24 20.37 -21.15
C GLY A 139 -19.35 21.42 -21.04
N GLY A 140 -18.97 22.68 -20.76
CA GLY A 140 -19.87 23.82 -20.85
C GLY A 140 -20.39 24.07 -22.27
N ALA A 141 -19.58 23.83 -23.31
CA ALA A 141 -19.96 24.00 -24.70
C ALA A 141 -20.87 22.86 -25.21
N ILE A 142 -20.61 21.61 -24.83
CA ILE A 142 -21.47 20.45 -25.13
C ILE A 142 -22.84 20.66 -24.51
N ARG A 143 -22.91 21.08 -23.24
CA ARG A 143 -24.19 21.39 -22.57
C ARG A 143 -25.00 22.45 -23.33
N GLN A 144 -24.32 23.41 -23.96
CA GLN A 144 -24.94 24.48 -24.74
C GLN A 144 -25.20 24.07 -26.20
N ASN A 145 -24.96 22.81 -26.58
CA ASN A 145 -25.06 22.30 -27.95
C ASN A 145 -24.19 23.06 -28.95
N LEU A 146 -23.06 23.64 -28.50
CA LEU A 146 -22.13 24.36 -29.36
C LEU A 146 -21.14 23.42 -30.06
N ILE A 147 -20.81 22.31 -29.40
CA ILE A 147 -20.07 21.18 -29.97
C ILE A 147 -20.70 19.86 -29.54
N THR A 148 -20.44 18.81 -30.30
CA THR A 148 -20.83 17.44 -29.95
C THR A 148 -19.70 16.71 -29.21
N GLU A 149 -20.03 15.58 -28.58
CA GLU A 149 -19.04 14.69 -27.95
C GLU A 149 -17.96 14.25 -28.95
N ASN A 150 -18.37 13.89 -30.17
CA ASN A 150 -17.46 13.50 -31.24
C ASN A 150 -16.52 14.64 -31.67
N GLN A 151 -16.99 15.89 -31.66
CA GLN A 151 -16.11 17.04 -31.96
C GLN A 151 -15.07 17.27 -30.85
N TYR A 152 -15.43 17.07 -29.59
CA TYR A 152 -14.47 17.10 -28.48
C TYR A 152 -13.47 15.94 -28.58
N GLN A 153 -13.93 14.73 -28.89
CA GLN A 153 -13.08 13.56 -29.10
C GLN A 153 -12.03 13.82 -30.19
N LEU A 154 -12.46 14.24 -31.37
CA LEU A 154 -11.55 14.53 -32.49
C LEU A 154 -10.56 15.65 -32.14
N ALA A 155 -10.98 16.67 -31.39
CA ALA A 155 -10.09 17.74 -30.95
C ALA A 155 -9.01 17.25 -29.96
N LEU A 156 -9.38 16.35 -29.04
CA LEU A 156 -8.45 15.77 -28.07
C LEU A 156 -7.45 14.82 -28.76
N GLU A 157 -7.92 13.95 -29.64
CA GLU A 157 -7.08 13.04 -30.44
C GLU A 157 -6.09 13.82 -31.33
N ASP A 158 -6.57 14.87 -32.02
CA ASP A 158 -5.71 15.77 -32.82
C ASP A 158 -4.64 16.46 -31.96
N LEU A 159 -5.00 16.97 -30.78
CA LEU A 159 -4.04 17.60 -29.86
C LEU A 159 -2.92 16.63 -29.46
N ILE A 160 -3.27 15.42 -29.05
CA ILE A 160 -2.32 14.38 -28.65
C ILE A 160 -1.41 14.02 -29.83
N GLN A 161 -1.99 13.80 -31.02
CA GLN A 161 -1.23 13.47 -32.22
C GLN A 161 -0.26 14.59 -32.62
N ARG A 162 -0.66 15.86 -32.47
CA ARG A 162 0.22 17.00 -32.75
C ARG A 162 1.39 17.06 -31.76
N PHE A 163 1.18 16.82 -30.47
CA PHE A 163 2.30 16.74 -29.51
C PHE A 163 3.26 15.60 -29.85
N ARG A 164 2.74 14.41 -30.17
CA ARG A 164 3.54 13.26 -30.61
C ARG A 164 4.27 13.49 -31.94
N THR A 165 3.69 14.28 -32.83
CA THR A 165 4.37 14.70 -34.08
C THR A 165 5.56 15.60 -33.78
N GLN A 166 5.45 16.48 -32.78
CA GLN A 166 6.54 17.40 -32.41
C GLN A 166 7.63 16.74 -31.56
N PHE A 167 7.28 15.87 -30.61
CA PHE A 167 8.21 15.35 -29.60
C PHE A 167 8.46 13.84 -29.66
N GLY A 168 7.83 13.14 -30.60
CA GLY A 168 8.03 11.71 -30.84
C GLY A 168 6.75 10.89 -30.69
N SER A 169 6.58 9.89 -31.56
CA SER A 169 5.36 9.08 -31.63
C SER A 169 5.06 8.27 -30.36
N GLN A 170 6.04 8.09 -29.49
CA GLN A 170 5.92 7.37 -28.22
C GLN A 170 5.71 8.30 -27.01
N LEU A 171 5.54 9.61 -27.22
CA LEU A 171 5.39 10.56 -26.12
C LEU A 171 4.21 10.16 -25.19
N PRO A 172 4.48 9.92 -23.91
CA PRO A 172 3.46 9.63 -22.91
C PRO A 172 2.52 10.82 -22.66
N PHE A 173 1.23 10.53 -22.55
CA PHE A 173 0.19 11.49 -22.19
C PHE A 173 -0.53 11.03 -20.92
N PHE A 174 -0.49 11.84 -19.88
CA PHE A 174 -1.11 11.57 -18.58
C PHE A 174 -2.31 12.48 -18.38
N MET A 175 -3.49 11.88 -18.40
CA MET A 175 -4.77 12.57 -18.29
C MET A 175 -5.26 12.56 -16.84
N ILE A 176 -5.66 13.73 -16.36
CA ILE A 176 -6.46 13.89 -15.15
C ILE A 176 -7.91 14.09 -15.60
N ARG A 177 -8.79 13.16 -15.25
CA ARG A 177 -10.20 13.20 -15.66
C ARG A 177 -10.88 14.44 -15.13
N THR A 178 -11.71 15.05 -15.97
CA THR A 178 -12.51 16.21 -15.60
C THR A 178 -13.46 15.86 -14.46
N GLY A 179 -13.51 16.68 -13.42
CA GLY A 179 -14.44 16.51 -12.29
C GLY A 179 -15.89 16.87 -12.65
N ARG A 180 -16.77 16.87 -11.64
CA ARG A 180 -18.15 17.37 -11.78
C ARG A 180 -18.21 18.88 -11.70
N ASN A 181 -19.25 19.45 -12.32
CA ASN A 181 -19.60 20.87 -12.15
C ASN A 181 -20.87 21.01 -11.31
N LEU A 182 -20.75 21.62 -10.13
CA LEU A 182 -21.86 21.73 -9.18
C LEU A 182 -22.90 22.78 -9.54
N ALA A 183 -22.58 23.70 -10.45
CA ALA A 183 -23.56 24.66 -10.95
C ALA A 183 -24.61 24.00 -11.85
N PHE A 184 -24.38 22.76 -12.29
CA PHE A 184 -25.26 22.00 -13.17
C PHE A 184 -25.35 20.56 -12.67
N ASP A 185 -26.35 20.21 -11.86
CA ASP A 185 -26.58 18.82 -11.42
C ASP A 185 -27.95 18.31 -11.92
N PRO A 186 -28.00 17.29 -12.82
CA PRO A 186 -26.87 16.58 -13.42
C PRO A 186 -26.03 17.48 -14.37
N ASP A 187 -24.77 17.11 -14.60
CA ASP A 187 -23.78 17.86 -15.40
C ASP A 187 -23.54 17.25 -16.81
N PRO A 188 -24.56 17.06 -17.67
CA PRO A 188 -24.49 16.15 -18.82
C PRO A 188 -23.34 16.45 -19.79
N GLY A 189 -23.02 17.72 -20.05
CA GLY A 189 -21.88 18.06 -20.92
C GLY A 189 -20.51 17.72 -20.31
N PHE A 190 -20.36 17.81 -18.99
CA PHE A 190 -19.15 17.38 -18.30
C PHE A 190 -19.08 15.85 -18.23
N ALA A 191 -20.23 15.17 -18.07
CA ALA A 191 -20.32 13.72 -18.19
C ALA A 191 -19.88 13.23 -19.58
N SER A 192 -20.32 13.92 -20.65
CA SER A 192 -19.85 13.66 -22.01
C SER A 192 -18.33 13.80 -22.16
N VAL A 193 -17.74 14.87 -21.59
CA VAL A 193 -16.29 15.07 -21.59
C VAL A 193 -15.58 13.92 -20.89
N ARG A 194 -16.04 13.50 -19.69
CA ARG A 194 -15.46 12.36 -18.97
C ARG A 194 -15.53 11.08 -19.80
N ASN A 195 -16.68 10.78 -20.39
CA ASN A 195 -16.86 9.60 -21.24
C ASN A 195 -15.90 9.61 -22.44
N VAL A 196 -15.70 10.76 -23.08
CA VAL A 196 -14.74 10.90 -24.18
C VAL A 196 -13.29 10.75 -23.70
N GLN A 197 -12.93 11.33 -22.55
CA GLN A 197 -11.59 11.17 -21.98
C GLN A 197 -11.29 9.70 -21.65
N ASP A 198 -12.26 8.98 -21.09
CA ASP A 198 -12.18 7.55 -20.80
C ASP A 198 -12.06 6.74 -22.12
N LEU A 199 -12.86 7.08 -23.14
CA LEU A 199 -12.80 6.44 -24.45
C LEU A 199 -11.43 6.60 -25.12
N VAL A 200 -10.91 7.84 -25.22
CA VAL A 200 -9.62 8.10 -25.87
C VAL A 200 -8.49 7.39 -25.11
N ALA A 201 -8.50 7.43 -23.77
CA ALA A 201 -7.52 6.71 -22.96
C ALA A 201 -7.59 5.18 -23.12
N SER A 202 -8.79 4.62 -23.37
CA SER A 202 -8.96 3.18 -23.61
C SER A 202 -8.42 2.70 -24.96
N VAL A 203 -8.35 3.60 -25.95
CA VAL A 203 -7.93 3.28 -27.33
C VAL A 203 -6.47 3.63 -27.57
N ASP A 204 -5.95 4.69 -26.95
CA ASP A 204 -4.59 5.16 -27.14
C ASP A 204 -3.61 4.51 -26.15
N PRO A 205 -2.71 3.60 -26.59
CA PRO A 205 -1.82 2.84 -25.70
C PRO A 205 -0.72 3.68 -25.04
N ARG A 206 -0.60 4.96 -25.43
CA ARG A 206 0.38 5.91 -24.87
C ARG A 206 -0.31 7.05 -24.12
N MET A 207 -1.60 6.88 -23.82
CA MET A 207 -2.37 7.77 -22.95
C MET A 207 -2.83 6.98 -21.73
N TRP A 208 -2.64 7.54 -20.55
CA TRP A 208 -3.10 6.93 -19.30
C TRP A 208 -3.95 7.91 -18.51
N MET A 209 -5.07 7.41 -18.00
CA MET A 209 -5.82 8.10 -16.97
C MET A 209 -5.06 7.94 -15.65
N VAL A 210 -4.38 8.99 -15.19
CA VAL A 210 -3.57 8.94 -13.96
C VAL A 210 -4.36 9.36 -12.73
N TYR A 211 -5.52 9.97 -12.93
CA TYR A 211 -6.46 10.29 -11.86
C TYR A 211 -7.87 10.45 -12.39
N ASP A 212 -8.82 9.67 -11.87
CA ASP A 212 -10.22 9.64 -12.34
C ASP A 212 -11.24 9.98 -11.25
N SER A 213 -10.79 10.06 -10.00
CA SER A 213 -11.63 10.21 -8.81
C SER A 213 -12.07 11.65 -8.55
N THR A 214 -11.74 12.60 -9.42
CA THR A 214 -12.24 13.99 -9.40
C THR A 214 -13.77 14.07 -9.42
N PHE A 215 -14.44 13.04 -9.94
CA PHE A 215 -15.90 12.93 -9.91
C PHE A 215 -16.47 12.99 -8.48
N TYR A 216 -15.78 12.38 -7.51
CA TYR A 216 -16.21 12.25 -6.11
C TYR A 216 -15.80 13.44 -5.22
N PHE A 217 -15.14 14.46 -5.79
CA PHE A 217 -14.64 15.58 -5.00
C PHE A 217 -15.74 16.36 -4.26
N PRO A 218 -16.95 16.54 -4.80
CA PRO A 218 -18.01 17.17 -4.04
C PRO A 218 -18.41 16.38 -2.78
N GLU A 219 -18.56 15.05 -2.87
CA GLU A 219 -18.88 14.20 -1.71
C GLU A 219 -17.78 14.22 -0.66
N LEU A 220 -16.52 14.32 -1.10
CA LEU A 220 -15.35 14.36 -0.23
C LEU A 220 -15.11 15.74 0.40
N GLY A 221 -15.90 16.76 0.03
CA GLY A 221 -15.69 18.14 0.43
C GLY A 221 -14.39 18.73 -0.14
N TRP A 222 -13.94 18.26 -1.31
CA TRP A 222 -12.69 18.64 -1.97
C TRP A 222 -12.86 19.66 -3.10
N MET A 223 -14.05 20.27 -3.17
CA MET A 223 -14.34 21.39 -4.06
C MET A 223 -14.04 22.71 -3.34
N LYS A 224 -13.46 23.66 -4.06
CA LYS A 224 -13.30 25.06 -3.63
C LYS A 224 -14.53 25.89 -3.98
N ASP A 225 -15.03 25.67 -5.18
CA ASP A 225 -16.25 26.28 -5.74
C ASP A 225 -16.92 25.25 -6.67
N ASP A 226 -17.83 25.68 -7.52
CA ASP A 226 -18.61 24.77 -8.36
C ASP A 226 -17.78 23.96 -9.38
N VAL A 227 -16.53 24.34 -9.66
CA VAL A 227 -15.71 23.73 -10.72
C VAL A 227 -14.24 23.51 -10.33
N HIS A 228 -13.73 24.25 -9.35
CA HIS A 228 -12.34 24.16 -8.91
C HIS A 228 -12.17 23.31 -7.66
N TYR A 229 -11.00 22.66 -7.57
CA TYR A 229 -10.65 21.81 -6.43
C TYR A 229 -9.97 22.63 -5.32
N ASN A 230 -10.22 22.26 -4.07
CA ASN A 230 -9.48 22.81 -2.93
C ASN A 230 -8.11 22.13 -2.79
N GLN A 231 -7.25 22.65 -1.90
CA GLN A 231 -5.87 22.17 -1.83
C GLN A 231 -5.77 20.71 -1.39
N LYS A 232 -6.64 20.24 -0.49
CA LYS A 232 -6.69 18.83 -0.09
C LYS A 232 -6.92 17.90 -1.28
N GLY A 233 -7.89 18.23 -2.14
CA GLY A 233 -8.14 17.50 -3.38
C GLY A 233 -6.97 17.55 -4.35
N LEU A 234 -6.33 18.72 -4.50
CA LEU A 234 -5.16 18.90 -5.38
C LEU A 234 -3.92 18.13 -4.88
N ASN A 235 -3.67 18.07 -3.57
CA ASN A 235 -2.58 17.28 -3.00
C ASN A 235 -2.80 15.79 -3.29
N GLN A 236 -4.00 15.26 -2.99
CA GLN A 236 -4.33 13.86 -3.25
C GLN A 236 -4.24 13.50 -4.73
N LEU A 237 -4.73 14.38 -5.60
CA LEU A 237 -4.60 14.25 -7.05
C LEU A 237 -3.13 14.18 -7.47
N GLY A 238 -2.29 15.07 -6.93
CA GLY A 238 -0.86 15.11 -7.20
C GLY A 238 -0.16 13.81 -6.81
N VAL A 239 -0.42 13.29 -5.60
CA VAL A 239 0.11 12.01 -5.11
C VAL A 239 -0.28 10.86 -6.02
N ALA A 240 -1.58 10.66 -6.24
CA ALA A 240 -2.07 9.53 -7.03
C ALA A 240 -1.64 9.58 -8.51
N SER A 241 -1.55 10.80 -9.07
CA SER A 241 -1.04 10.99 -10.42
C SER A 241 0.45 10.64 -10.50
N ALA A 242 1.27 11.05 -9.53
CA ALA A 242 2.68 10.70 -9.46
C ALA A 242 2.92 9.20 -9.31
N ASP A 243 2.15 8.52 -8.44
CA ASP A 243 2.22 7.06 -8.29
C ASP A 243 1.95 6.36 -9.63
N SER A 244 0.92 6.81 -10.37
CA SER A 244 0.59 6.27 -11.69
C SER A 244 1.70 6.54 -12.71
N ILE A 245 2.27 7.75 -12.72
CA ILE A 245 3.37 8.13 -13.62
C ILE A 245 4.61 7.28 -13.33
N CYS A 246 4.98 7.10 -12.06
CA CYS A 246 6.11 6.26 -11.69
C CYS A 246 5.91 4.81 -12.18
N ARG A 247 4.71 4.25 -12.01
CA ARG A 247 4.41 2.89 -12.51
C ARG A 247 4.51 2.76 -14.03
N VAL A 248 4.19 3.83 -14.78
CA VAL A 248 4.19 3.79 -16.25
C VAL A 248 5.58 4.04 -16.83
N LEU A 249 6.30 5.06 -16.35
CA LEU A 249 7.58 5.47 -16.94
C LEU A 249 8.79 4.85 -16.26
N TYR A 250 8.65 4.49 -15.00
CA TYR A 250 9.76 4.20 -14.11
C TYR A 250 9.49 2.93 -13.31
N ALA A 251 8.82 1.94 -13.92
CA ALA A 251 8.40 0.71 -13.25
C ALA A 251 9.57 0.00 -12.53
N ASP A 252 10.76 0.02 -13.12
CA ASP A 252 11.97 -0.58 -12.55
C ASP A 252 12.53 0.21 -11.36
N ASP A 253 12.27 1.52 -11.32
CA ASP A 253 12.71 2.45 -10.27
C ASP A 253 11.56 2.81 -9.31
N TYR A 254 10.37 2.22 -9.48
CA TYR A 254 9.18 2.52 -8.68
C TYR A 254 9.29 1.87 -7.31
N MET A 255 9.68 2.69 -6.35
CA MET A 255 9.55 2.51 -4.92
C MET A 255 8.06 2.70 -4.59
N ALA A 256 7.24 1.64 -4.70
CA ALA A 256 5.90 1.66 -4.15
C ALA A 256 5.91 2.20 -2.71
N ASP A 257 4.89 2.97 -2.29
CA ASP A 257 4.19 2.63 -1.03
C ASP A 257 5.03 1.92 0.03
N ASP A 258 5.86 2.60 0.82
CA ASP A 258 7.01 2.04 1.55
C ASP A 258 6.70 0.63 2.13
N ASN A 259 7.12 -0.37 1.34
CA ASN A 259 7.17 -1.80 1.56
C ASN A 259 5.94 -2.44 2.26
N LEU A 260 4.93 -2.90 1.51
CA LEU A 260 4.03 -3.98 2.02
C LEU A 260 4.86 -5.14 2.59
N ALA A 261 6.05 -5.42 2.02
CA ALA A 261 6.91 -6.45 2.58
C ALA A 261 7.55 -6.08 3.94
N LYS A 262 7.63 -4.80 4.36
CA LYS A 262 7.94 -4.41 5.76
C LYS A 262 6.78 -4.74 6.71
N GLN A 263 5.57 -4.88 6.19
CA GLN A 263 4.43 -5.34 6.97
C GLN A 263 4.46 -6.87 7.13
N ASN A 264 5.30 -7.58 6.37
CA ASN A 264 5.48 -9.01 6.54
C ASN A 264 6.05 -9.31 7.91
N ASP A 265 5.71 -10.49 8.39
CA ASP A 265 6.30 -11.04 9.59
C ASP A 265 6.44 -12.54 9.39
N GLU A 266 7.67 -13.04 9.51
CA GLU A 266 7.98 -14.48 9.49
C GLU A 266 7.91 -15.08 10.91
N PHE A 267 7.57 -14.27 11.92
CA PHE A 267 7.39 -14.65 13.31
C PHE A 267 8.62 -15.29 13.97
N GLU A 268 9.81 -14.97 13.45
CA GLU A 268 11.11 -15.41 13.96
C GLU A 268 11.72 -14.43 14.97
N ASN A 269 11.09 -13.26 15.17
CA ASN A 269 11.53 -12.24 16.11
C ASN A 269 10.47 -12.01 17.18
N GLU A 270 10.76 -12.35 18.44
CA GLU A 270 9.84 -12.15 19.58
C GLU A 270 9.39 -10.69 19.74
N CYS A 271 10.27 -9.73 19.40
CA CYS A 271 9.97 -8.30 19.47
C CYS A 271 8.94 -7.85 18.44
N SER A 272 8.67 -8.62 17.38
CA SER A 272 7.64 -8.24 16.41
C SER A 272 6.23 -8.29 17.02
N SER A 273 6.05 -8.90 18.19
CA SER A 273 4.80 -8.88 18.95
C SER A 273 4.32 -7.45 19.25
N GLY A 274 5.25 -6.50 19.45
CA GLY A 274 4.96 -5.08 19.64
C GLY A 274 4.51 -4.33 18.38
N GLU A 275 4.69 -4.92 17.19
CA GLU A 275 4.24 -4.35 15.92
C GLU A 275 2.76 -4.65 15.61
N TRP A 276 2.17 -5.61 16.35
CA TRP A 276 0.80 -6.06 16.11
C TRP A 276 -0.20 -5.30 16.98
N THR A 277 -1.22 -4.75 16.32
CA THR A 277 -2.29 -4.06 17.03
C THR A 277 -3.41 -5.02 17.40
N HIS A 278 -3.79 -5.06 18.68
CA HIS A 278 -4.96 -5.80 19.13
C HIS A 278 -6.22 -4.95 18.99
N VAL A 279 -7.24 -5.46 18.30
CA VAL A 279 -8.52 -4.73 18.11
C VAL A 279 -9.19 -4.38 19.43
N SER A 280 -9.01 -5.17 20.49
CA SER A 280 -9.53 -4.88 21.83
C SER A 280 -8.95 -3.60 22.40
N VAL A 281 -7.67 -3.33 22.15
CA VAL A 281 -6.97 -2.12 22.62
C VAL A 281 -7.50 -0.90 21.86
N THR A 282 -7.54 -0.97 20.53
CA THR A 282 -7.98 0.17 19.71
C THR A 282 -9.44 0.52 19.94
N GLU A 283 -10.28 -0.47 20.22
CA GLU A 283 -11.70 -0.25 20.48
C GLU A 283 -12.06 -0.04 21.95
N GLY A 284 -11.10 -0.15 22.88
CA GLY A 284 -11.33 0.05 24.32
C GLY A 284 -12.12 -1.06 25.00
N TRP A 285 -12.06 -2.30 24.49
CA TRP A 285 -12.68 -3.46 25.12
C TRP A 285 -11.84 -4.01 26.27
N ASN A 286 -12.49 -4.52 27.31
CA ASN A 286 -11.81 -5.12 28.47
C ASN A 286 -11.34 -6.57 28.23
N ALA A 287 -11.68 -7.17 27.09
CA ALA A 287 -11.36 -8.56 26.75
C ALA A 287 -10.48 -8.66 25.51
N THR A 288 -9.34 -9.33 25.67
CA THR A 288 -8.44 -9.70 24.57
C THR A 288 -8.96 -10.89 23.78
N HIS A 289 -9.74 -11.75 24.43
CA HIS A 289 -10.23 -13.05 23.94
C HIS A 289 -9.15 -14.10 23.65
N LEU A 290 -7.89 -13.80 23.95
CA LEU A 290 -6.74 -14.70 23.79
C LEU A 290 -6.32 -15.24 25.15
N ASN A 291 -6.28 -16.56 25.26
CA ASN A 291 -5.63 -17.28 26.36
C ASN A 291 -4.11 -17.25 26.19
N GLU A 292 -3.66 -17.34 24.94
CA GLU A 292 -2.25 -17.25 24.57
C GLU A 292 -2.10 -16.42 23.30
N PHE A 293 -1.10 -15.55 23.32
CA PHE A 293 -0.56 -14.83 22.19
C PHE A 293 0.94 -14.75 22.37
N SER A 294 1.69 -15.38 21.47
CA SER A 294 3.15 -15.32 21.51
C SER A 294 3.73 -15.36 20.11
N ILE A 295 4.92 -14.77 19.94
CA ILE A 295 5.71 -14.82 18.71
C ILE A 295 7.08 -15.33 19.08
N ASN A 296 7.53 -16.42 18.45
CA ASN A 296 8.83 -17.07 18.70
C ASN A 296 9.12 -17.52 20.15
N GLU A 297 8.17 -17.44 21.08
CA GLU A 297 8.33 -17.89 22.47
C GLU A 297 7.81 -19.32 22.66
N SER A 298 6.52 -19.56 22.39
CA SER A 298 5.87 -20.87 22.56
C SER A 298 5.93 -21.74 21.30
N GLY A 299 6.49 -21.22 20.22
CA GLY A 299 6.67 -21.90 18.93
C GLY A 299 7.80 -21.26 18.15
N ASN A 300 8.85 -22.02 17.89
CA ASN A 300 10.04 -21.51 17.18
C ASN A 300 9.66 -21.07 15.75
N GLY A 301 9.87 -19.77 15.45
CA GLY A 301 9.54 -19.16 14.17
C GLY A 301 8.05 -19.09 13.86
N LYS A 302 7.18 -18.98 14.88
CA LYS A 302 5.73 -18.96 14.71
C LYS A 302 5.04 -17.96 15.60
N MET A 303 3.91 -17.45 15.13
CA MET A 303 2.91 -16.82 16.00
C MET A 303 1.94 -17.90 16.49
N ILE A 304 1.78 -17.98 17.82
CA ILE A 304 0.81 -18.86 18.47
C ILE A 304 -0.38 -18.02 18.94
N MET A 305 -1.59 -18.46 18.58
CA MET A 305 -2.83 -17.85 19.05
C MET A 305 -3.77 -18.94 19.57
N GLU A 306 -4.06 -18.89 20.87
CA GLU A 306 -5.05 -19.77 21.49
C GLU A 306 -6.21 -18.94 22.06
N PRO A 307 -7.43 -19.05 21.52
CA PRO A 307 -8.55 -18.24 21.98
C PRO A 307 -9.17 -18.81 23.26
N HIS A 308 -9.67 -17.94 24.15
CA HIS A 308 -10.67 -18.36 25.13
C HIS A 308 -11.97 -18.83 24.42
N THR A 309 -13.04 -19.11 25.16
CA THR A 309 -14.37 -19.29 24.56
C THR A 309 -14.78 -17.97 23.89
N THR A 310 -14.77 -17.91 22.56
CA THR A 310 -14.99 -16.65 21.81
C THR A 310 -15.41 -16.93 20.37
N THR A 311 -16.08 -15.97 19.72
CA THR A 311 -16.42 -16.06 18.29
C THR A 311 -16.31 -14.74 17.56
N TRP A 312 -16.26 -14.83 16.23
CA TRP A 312 -16.60 -13.74 15.31
C TRP A 312 -17.84 -14.14 14.51
N TYR A 313 -18.99 -13.59 14.86
CA TYR A 313 -20.26 -13.85 14.15
C TYR A 313 -21.25 -12.75 14.47
N ALA A 314 -21.88 -12.17 13.45
CA ALA A 314 -22.78 -11.04 13.62
C ALA A 314 -22.14 -9.92 14.48
N ASP A 315 -22.74 -9.62 15.64
CA ASP A 315 -22.27 -8.62 16.61
C ASP A 315 -21.23 -9.15 17.62
N TYR A 316 -20.99 -10.46 17.64
CA TYR A 316 -19.94 -11.05 18.47
C TYR A 316 -18.57 -10.77 17.84
N LYS A 317 -17.67 -10.21 18.65
CA LYS A 317 -16.30 -9.86 18.31
C LYS A 317 -15.35 -10.75 19.10
N GLY A 318 -14.42 -11.39 18.40
CA GLY A 318 -13.33 -12.17 18.98
C GLY A 318 -11.99 -11.44 18.87
N PRO A 319 -10.86 -12.14 19.00
CA PRO A 319 -9.55 -11.53 18.81
C PRO A 319 -9.29 -11.23 17.33
N LEU A 320 -8.60 -10.12 17.08
CA LEU A 320 -7.98 -9.78 15.80
C LEU A 320 -6.69 -9.03 16.15
N VAL A 321 -5.56 -9.58 15.70
CA VAL A 321 -4.26 -8.90 15.71
C VAL A 321 -3.97 -8.45 14.29
N TYR A 322 -3.71 -7.16 14.08
CA TYR A 322 -3.69 -6.58 12.73
C TYR A 322 -2.65 -5.49 12.52
N LYS A 323 -2.40 -5.20 11.24
CA LYS A 323 -1.71 -4.01 10.73
C LYS A 323 -2.68 -3.22 9.81
N PRO A 324 -2.65 -1.87 9.79
CA PRO A 324 -3.43 -1.09 8.84
C PRO A 324 -2.81 -1.17 7.45
N ILE A 325 -3.58 -1.58 6.44
CA ILE A 325 -3.11 -1.76 5.06
C ILE A 325 -3.96 -0.95 4.08
N HIS A 326 -3.31 -0.33 3.09
CA HIS A 326 -3.89 0.61 2.14
C HIS A 326 -3.94 0.05 0.72
N GLY A 327 -4.94 0.46 -0.07
CA GLY A 327 -5.02 0.18 -1.50
C GLY A 327 -5.14 -1.30 -1.88
N ASN A 328 -4.55 -1.66 -3.02
CA ASN A 328 -4.54 -3.04 -3.54
C ASN A 328 -3.38 -3.83 -2.94
N PHE A 329 -3.66 -5.03 -2.45
CA PHE A 329 -2.66 -5.92 -1.85
C PHE A 329 -3.15 -7.36 -1.89
N SER A 330 -2.24 -8.33 -1.82
CA SER A 330 -2.57 -9.68 -1.39
C SER A 330 -1.88 -10.00 -0.08
N VAL A 331 -2.57 -10.68 0.83
CA VAL A 331 -2.04 -11.17 2.09
C VAL A 331 -2.07 -12.70 2.08
N THR A 332 -0.98 -13.34 2.51
CA THR A 332 -0.81 -14.79 2.53
C THR A 332 -0.32 -15.25 3.90
N THR A 333 -0.87 -16.33 4.45
CA THR A 333 -0.36 -16.98 5.67
C THR A 333 -0.48 -18.49 5.55
N ASN A 334 0.47 -19.22 6.12
CA ASN A 334 0.34 -20.67 6.33
C ASN A 334 -0.16 -20.92 7.75
N VAL A 335 -1.34 -21.53 7.89
CA VAL A 335 -1.94 -21.82 9.18
C VAL A 335 -1.90 -23.32 9.49
N HIS A 336 -1.38 -23.65 10.66
CA HIS A 336 -1.45 -24.96 11.29
C HIS A 336 -2.45 -24.90 12.43
N PHE A 337 -3.30 -25.91 12.56
CA PHE A 337 -4.30 -25.93 13.63
C PHE A 337 -4.45 -27.32 14.24
N SER A 338 -4.68 -27.33 15.54
CA SER A 338 -4.86 -28.53 16.36
C SER A 338 -5.77 -28.24 17.54
N ASN A 339 -6.22 -29.29 18.21
CA ASN A 339 -6.79 -29.21 19.54
C ASN A 339 -5.78 -28.59 20.53
N ARG A 340 -6.21 -28.18 21.73
CA ARG A 340 -5.30 -27.53 22.71
C ARG A 340 -4.09 -28.37 23.12
N ALA A 341 -4.20 -29.69 23.02
CA ALA A 341 -3.10 -30.61 23.31
C ALA A 341 -2.06 -30.73 22.17
N GLY A 342 -2.30 -30.10 21.01
CA GLY A 342 -1.37 -30.11 19.88
C GLY A 342 -1.27 -31.45 19.14
N ASN A 343 -2.19 -32.39 19.38
CA ASN A 343 -2.03 -33.79 18.98
C ASN A 343 -3.17 -34.36 18.12
N ASN A 344 -4.26 -33.62 17.93
CA ASN A 344 -5.40 -34.02 17.12
C ASN A 344 -6.08 -32.80 16.47
N LEU A 345 -7.07 -33.05 15.62
CA LEU A 345 -7.98 -32.02 15.14
C LEU A 345 -8.83 -31.45 16.30
N PRO A 346 -9.14 -30.15 16.32
CA PRO A 346 -10.17 -29.61 17.20
C PRO A 346 -11.50 -30.37 17.08
N PHE A 347 -12.25 -30.48 18.17
CA PHE A 347 -13.59 -31.09 18.14
C PHE A 347 -14.73 -30.11 18.47
N SER A 348 -14.43 -28.98 19.11
CA SER A 348 -15.44 -27.96 19.40
C SER A 348 -15.89 -27.25 18.13
N ASP A 349 -17.20 -27.10 17.97
CA ASP A 349 -17.81 -26.37 16.85
C ASP A 349 -17.24 -24.95 16.75
N TYR A 350 -16.79 -24.62 15.53
CA TYR A 350 -16.19 -23.34 15.14
C TYR A 350 -14.87 -23.02 15.85
N SER A 351 -13.97 -24.01 15.90
CA SER A 351 -12.57 -23.88 16.32
C SER A 351 -11.69 -23.63 15.11
N LEU A 352 -11.52 -22.36 14.74
CA LEU A 352 -10.99 -21.93 13.44
C LEU A 352 -9.98 -20.78 13.58
N ALA A 353 -9.00 -20.73 12.69
CA ALA A 353 -7.94 -19.72 12.64
C ALA A 353 -7.65 -19.28 11.19
N GLY A 354 -7.30 -18.01 10.97
CA GLY A 354 -6.94 -17.55 9.62
C GLY A 354 -6.77 -16.05 9.45
N ILE A 355 -7.08 -15.55 8.24
CA ILE A 355 -6.90 -14.15 7.83
C ILE A 355 -8.23 -13.41 7.90
N MET A 356 -8.23 -12.21 8.50
CA MET A 356 -9.35 -11.27 8.47
C MET A 356 -8.95 -9.92 7.88
N LEU A 357 -9.83 -9.38 7.03
CA LEU A 357 -9.81 -8.00 6.52
C LEU A 357 -11.06 -7.30 7.05
N ARG A 358 -10.88 -6.29 7.90
CA ARG A 358 -11.98 -5.61 8.61
C ARG A 358 -11.94 -4.11 8.38
N THR A 359 -13.12 -3.50 8.21
CA THR A 359 -13.28 -2.05 8.18
C THR A 359 -13.00 -1.48 9.59
N PRO A 360 -12.09 -0.50 9.74
CA PRO A 360 -11.88 0.18 11.02
C PRO A 360 -13.17 0.83 11.54
N LYS A 361 -13.30 0.92 12.86
CA LYS A 361 -14.39 1.66 13.53
C LYS A 361 -13.82 2.80 14.34
N GLU A 362 -14.58 3.89 14.45
CA GLU A 362 -14.29 5.02 15.34
C GLU A 362 -14.57 4.71 16.83
N LEU A 363 -14.86 3.46 17.18
CA LEU A 363 -15.09 3.04 18.56
C LEU A 363 -13.75 3.01 19.31
N ASN A 364 -13.69 3.64 20.50
CA ASN A 364 -12.52 3.59 21.40
C ASN A 364 -12.89 3.49 22.90
N THR A 365 -14.18 3.32 23.20
CA THR A 365 -14.74 3.31 24.57
C THR A 365 -15.39 1.98 24.95
N GLY A 366 -15.10 0.92 24.20
CA GLY A 366 -15.61 -0.43 24.41
C GLY A 366 -17.13 -0.47 24.56
N ALA A 367 -17.61 -1.17 25.59
CA ALA A 367 -19.02 -1.38 25.85
C ALA A 367 -19.85 -0.08 25.95
N ALA A 368 -19.26 1.04 26.40
CA ALA A 368 -19.99 2.30 26.59
C ALA A 368 -20.34 3.01 25.27
N GLY A 369 -19.52 2.84 24.23
CA GLY A 369 -19.75 3.46 22.91
C GLY A 369 -20.22 2.47 21.85
N TRP A 370 -20.37 1.19 22.21
CA TRP A 370 -20.69 0.15 21.25
C TRP A 370 -22.14 0.22 20.77
N VAL A 371 -22.31 0.06 19.46
CA VAL A 371 -23.60 -0.03 18.79
C VAL A 371 -23.61 -1.28 17.91
N ALA A 372 -24.70 -2.05 18.01
CA ALA A 372 -24.94 -3.23 17.19
C ALA A 372 -25.06 -2.88 15.69
N GLY A 373 -24.79 -3.86 14.82
CA GLY A 373 -25.01 -3.72 13.38
C GLY A 373 -23.90 -2.96 12.63
N GLN A 374 -22.69 -2.88 13.18
CA GLN A 374 -21.59 -2.07 12.61
C GLN A 374 -20.39 -2.89 12.13
N GLU A 375 -20.44 -4.22 12.22
CA GLU A 375 -19.31 -5.05 11.81
C GLU A 375 -19.29 -5.25 10.29
N ASN A 376 -18.16 -4.91 9.66
CA ASN A 376 -17.92 -5.08 8.23
C ASN A 376 -16.56 -5.76 8.03
N TYR A 377 -16.56 -7.01 7.58
CA TYR A 377 -15.32 -7.77 7.37
C TYR A 377 -15.48 -8.85 6.32
N ILE A 378 -14.34 -9.36 5.87
CA ILE A 378 -14.19 -10.62 5.14
C ILE A 378 -13.16 -11.42 5.91
N PHE A 379 -13.37 -12.72 6.09
CA PHE A 379 -12.30 -13.58 6.56
C PHE A 379 -12.36 -14.97 5.94
N MET A 380 -11.20 -15.63 5.99
CA MET A 380 -11.04 -17.04 5.66
C MET A 380 -10.27 -17.73 6.77
N SER A 381 -10.82 -18.81 7.30
CA SER A 381 -10.23 -19.54 8.43
C SER A 381 -10.26 -21.05 8.19
N ALA A 382 -9.27 -21.76 8.71
CA ALA A 382 -9.16 -23.22 8.67
C ALA A 382 -9.18 -23.81 10.09
N GLY A 383 -9.68 -25.05 10.23
CA GLY A 383 -9.94 -25.64 11.54
C GLY A 383 -11.09 -26.64 11.56
N PHE A 384 -11.88 -26.63 12.63
CA PHE A 384 -13.08 -27.44 12.78
C PHE A 384 -14.33 -26.55 12.86
N ALA A 385 -15.06 -26.47 11.75
CA ALA A 385 -16.38 -25.83 11.69
C ALA A 385 -17.51 -26.81 12.06
N SER A 386 -18.77 -26.34 12.05
CA SER A 386 -19.91 -27.22 12.35
C SER A 386 -20.24 -28.18 11.21
N THR A 387 -20.33 -29.47 11.52
CA THR A 387 -20.76 -30.53 10.59
C THR A 387 -22.26 -30.49 10.29
N SER A 388 -23.01 -29.65 11.00
CA SER A 388 -24.46 -29.46 10.78
C SER A 388 -24.79 -28.27 9.87
N HIS A 389 -23.77 -27.52 9.41
CA HIS A 389 -24.01 -26.31 8.63
C HIS A 389 -24.57 -26.63 7.23
N PRO A 390 -25.57 -25.87 6.72
CA PRO A 390 -26.24 -26.18 5.45
C PRO A 390 -25.34 -26.27 4.21
N SER A 391 -24.20 -25.59 4.20
CA SER A 391 -23.23 -25.64 3.09
C SER A 391 -22.30 -26.86 3.13
N CYS A 392 -22.26 -27.60 4.24
CA CYS A 392 -21.38 -28.75 4.44
C CYS A 392 -22.05 -29.82 5.34
N PRO A 393 -23.26 -30.31 5.00
CA PRO A 393 -24.01 -31.22 5.86
C PRO A 393 -23.32 -32.58 5.97
N GLY A 394 -22.83 -32.91 7.16
CA GLY A 394 -22.15 -34.17 7.46
C GLY A 394 -20.77 -34.32 6.81
N CYS A 395 -20.18 -33.24 6.31
CA CYS A 395 -18.87 -33.31 5.69
C CYS A 395 -17.77 -33.55 6.76
N PRO A 396 -16.71 -34.32 6.45
CA PRO A 396 -15.66 -34.60 7.41
C PRO A 396 -14.74 -33.38 7.60
N GLY A 397 -14.28 -33.15 8.83
CA GLY A 397 -13.18 -32.21 9.08
C GLY A 397 -11.84 -32.77 8.59
N PRO A 398 -10.80 -31.93 8.43
CA PRO A 398 -10.78 -30.48 8.69
C PRO A 398 -11.61 -29.64 7.69
N HIS A 399 -11.87 -28.39 8.06
CA HIS A 399 -12.73 -27.47 7.31
C HIS A 399 -12.02 -26.14 7.03
N ILE A 400 -12.48 -25.47 5.98
CA ILE A 400 -12.33 -24.02 5.79
C ILE A 400 -13.69 -23.33 5.94
N GLU A 401 -13.71 -22.19 6.62
CA GLU A 401 -14.84 -21.24 6.68
C GLU A 401 -14.49 -20.01 5.85
N ILE A 402 -15.37 -19.67 4.92
CA ILE A 402 -15.28 -18.48 4.08
C ILE A 402 -16.45 -17.58 4.46
N LYS A 403 -16.17 -16.37 4.95
CA LYS A 403 -17.20 -15.48 5.49
C LYS A 403 -17.06 -14.05 5.02
N THR A 404 -18.19 -13.45 4.66
CA THR A 404 -18.34 -12.01 4.45
C THR A 404 -19.41 -11.49 5.42
N THR A 405 -19.20 -10.31 5.98
CA THR A 405 -20.14 -9.67 6.91
C THR A 405 -20.31 -8.20 6.53
N ILE A 406 -21.58 -7.78 6.43
CA ILE A 406 -21.98 -6.40 6.17
C ILE A 406 -22.95 -5.98 7.26
N ASN A 407 -22.63 -4.92 8.00
CA ASN A 407 -23.45 -4.41 9.11
C ASN A 407 -23.89 -5.51 10.10
N SER A 408 -22.93 -6.33 10.53
CA SER A 408 -23.14 -7.49 11.41
C SER A 408 -24.06 -8.58 10.84
N ASN A 409 -24.33 -8.60 9.53
CA ASN A 409 -25.00 -9.72 8.87
C ASN A 409 -23.99 -10.62 8.17
N SER A 410 -23.73 -11.79 8.75
CA SER A 410 -22.73 -12.74 8.28
C SER A 410 -23.30 -13.75 7.28
N GLN A 411 -22.67 -13.85 6.11
CA GLN A 411 -22.88 -14.95 5.16
C GLN A 411 -21.63 -15.82 5.12
N LEU A 412 -21.76 -17.10 5.47
CA LEU A 412 -20.64 -18.03 5.58
C LEU A 412 -20.86 -19.32 4.80
N HIS A 413 -19.76 -19.88 4.33
CA HIS A 413 -19.73 -21.13 3.60
C HIS A 413 -18.60 -22.01 4.14
N ILE A 414 -18.90 -23.29 4.38
CA ILE A 414 -17.96 -24.26 4.95
C ILE A 414 -17.66 -25.32 3.88
N ARG A 415 -16.40 -25.75 3.80
CA ARG A 415 -15.98 -26.86 2.94
C ARG A 415 -14.96 -27.73 3.67
N SER A 416 -14.99 -29.04 3.43
CA SER A 416 -13.94 -29.94 3.88
C SER A 416 -12.64 -29.70 3.12
N VAL A 417 -11.53 -29.85 3.84
CA VAL A 417 -10.17 -29.93 3.30
C VAL A 417 -9.50 -31.19 3.85
N ASN A 418 -8.37 -31.59 3.26
CA ASN A 418 -7.69 -32.85 3.56
C ASN A 418 -6.37 -32.65 4.35
N SER A 419 -6.16 -31.48 4.94
CA SER A 419 -4.92 -31.11 5.64
C SER A 419 -5.21 -30.24 6.87
N GLN A 420 -4.43 -30.43 7.94
CA GLN A 420 -4.37 -29.54 9.12
C GLN A 420 -3.38 -28.37 8.95
N GLU A 421 -2.75 -28.30 7.77
CA GLU A 421 -1.94 -27.20 7.28
C GLU A 421 -2.62 -26.64 6.03
N VAL A 422 -2.96 -25.36 6.05
CA VAL A 422 -3.63 -24.69 4.94
C VAL A 422 -2.96 -23.36 4.66
N LEU A 423 -2.59 -23.16 3.40
CA LEU A 423 -2.12 -21.87 2.93
C LEU A 423 -3.33 -21.01 2.53
N LEU A 424 -3.50 -19.88 3.17
CA LEU A 424 -4.60 -18.95 2.94
C LEU A 424 -4.07 -17.70 2.22
N LYS A 425 -4.81 -17.21 1.22
CA LYS A 425 -4.49 -15.95 0.53
C LYS A 425 -5.76 -15.13 0.30
N VAL A 426 -5.71 -13.83 0.58
CA VAL A 426 -6.78 -12.88 0.24
C VAL A 426 -6.18 -11.74 -0.55
N ALA A 427 -6.81 -11.35 -1.67
CA ALA A 427 -6.37 -10.24 -2.51
C ALA A 427 -7.45 -9.17 -2.63
N ARG A 428 -7.06 -7.90 -2.50
CA ARG A 428 -7.90 -6.72 -2.73
C ARG A 428 -7.54 -6.03 -4.04
N ILE A 429 -8.57 -5.73 -4.84
CA ILE A 429 -8.50 -5.00 -6.11
C ILE A 429 -9.59 -3.93 -6.11
N GLY A 430 -9.27 -2.71 -5.66
CA GLY A 430 -10.24 -1.65 -5.46
C GLY A 430 -11.29 -2.07 -4.43
N SER A 431 -12.54 -2.18 -4.89
CA SER A 431 -13.69 -2.69 -4.12
C SER A 431 -13.87 -4.21 -4.21
N TYR A 432 -13.03 -4.93 -4.96
CA TYR A 432 -13.15 -6.38 -5.13
C TYR A 432 -12.19 -7.15 -4.21
N PHE A 433 -12.65 -8.30 -3.73
CA PHE A 433 -11.88 -9.16 -2.84
C PHE A 433 -11.93 -10.61 -3.34
N ILE A 434 -10.75 -11.22 -3.51
CA ILE A 434 -10.61 -12.61 -3.93
C ILE A 434 -10.06 -13.41 -2.76
N VAL A 435 -10.77 -14.47 -2.38
CA VAL A 435 -10.40 -15.36 -1.27
C VAL A 435 -9.93 -16.69 -1.85
N MET A 436 -8.74 -17.16 -1.46
CA MET A 436 -8.05 -18.29 -2.05
C MET A 436 -7.39 -19.17 -0.98
N PHE A 437 -7.21 -20.46 -1.29
CA PHE A 437 -6.47 -21.39 -0.43
C PHE A 437 -5.73 -22.46 -1.23
N SER A 438 -4.76 -23.10 -0.59
CA SER A 438 -4.05 -24.28 -1.07
C SER A 438 -3.81 -25.25 0.09
N THR A 439 -3.94 -26.56 -0.16
CA THR A 439 -3.59 -27.64 0.77
C THR A 439 -2.34 -28.41 0.33
N ASN A 440 -1.59 -27.88 -0.63
CA ASN A 440 -0.41 -28.50 -1.23
C ASN A 440 0.81 -27.56 -1.28
N GLY A 441 1.03 -26.80 -0.20
CA GLY A 441 2.20 -25.93 -0.07
C GLY A 441 2.24 -24.78 -1.08
N GLY A 442 1.06 -24.32 -1.56
CA GLY A 442 0.95 -23.18 -2.47
C GLY A 442 1.16 -23.48 -3.95
N GLN A 443 1.28 -24.75 -4.35
CA GLN A 443 1.43 -25.12 -5.77
C GLN A 443 0.15 -24.89 -6.57
N ASP A 444 -1.03 -25.16 -5.98
CA ASP A 444 -2.33 -24.98 -6.64
C ASP A 444 -3.32 -24.21 -5.76
N PHE A 445 -3.39 -22.90 -5.95
CA PHE A 445 -4.42 -22.08 -5.29
C PHE A 445 -5.81 -22.31 -5.91
N THR A 446 -6.79 -22.52 -5.05
CA THR A 446 -8.22 -22.57 -5.39
C THR A 446 -8.90 -21.28 -4.95
N ILE A 447 -9.64 -20.63 -5.87
CA ILE A 447 -10.50 -19.49 -5.52
C ILE A 447 -11.74 -20.00 -4.78
N ALA A 448 -11.87 -19.60 -3.52
CA ALA A 448 -12.96 -20.00 -2.63
C ALA A 448 -14.19 -19.09 -2.80
N ALA A 449 -13.96 -17.77 -2.90
CA ALA A 449 -15.00 -16.77 -3.09
C ALA A 449 -14.45 -15.51 -3.75
N ARG A 450 -15.38 -14.73 -4.32
CA ARG A 450 -15.14 -13.39 -4.86
C ARG A 450 -16.22 -12.46 -4.34
N TYR A 451 -15.84 -11.30 -3.85
CA TYR A 451 -16.77 -10.32 -3.29
C TYR A 451 -16.58 -8.96 -3.95
N HIS A 452 -17.68 -8.26 -4.20
CA HIS A 452 -17.68 -6.83 -4.46
C HIS A 452 -18.16 -6.12 -3.18
N ARG A 453 -17.30 -5.30 -2.59
CA ARG A 453 -17.46 -4.66 -1.28
C ARG A 453 -17.10 -3.17 -1.37
N PRO A 454 -17.93 -2.36 -2.05
CA PRO A 454 -17.72 -0.92 -2.15
C PRO A 454 -17.91 -0.18 -0.81
N ASP A 455 -18.45 -0.85 0.20
CA ASP A 455 -18.58 -0.34 1.57
C ASP A 455 -17.25 -0.32 2.35
N MET A 456 -16.25 -1.10 1.92
CA MET A 456 -14.96 -1.20 2.61
C MET A 456 -14.02 -0.05 2.17
N PRO A 457 -13.50 0.78 3.11
CA PRO A 457 -12.71 1.97 2.80
C PRO A 457 -11.30 1.63 2.30
N ASP A 458 -10.54 2.63 1.83
CA ASP A 458 -9.17 2.43 1.33
C ASP A 458 -8.22 1.81 2.35
N THR A 459 -8.36 2.13 3.64
CA THR A 459 -7.55 1.55 4.72
C THR A 459 -8.31 0.44 5.44
N LEU A 460 -7.72 -0.74 5.57
CA LEU A 460 -8.31 -1.89 6.28
C LEU A 460 -7.44 -2.36 7.43
N GLN A 461 -8.09 -2.93 8.46
CA GLN A 461 -7.42 -3.72 9.49
C GLN A 461 -7.21 -5.13 8.92
N VAL A 462 -5.96 -5.50 8.62
CA VAL A 462 -5.63 -6.79 8.02
C VAL A 462 -4.73 -7.59 8.94
N GLY A 463 -5.12 -8.83 9.24
CA GLY A 463 -4.33 -9.65 10.14
C GLY A 463 -4.93 -11.01 10.46
N LEU A 464 -4.58 -11.53 11.63
CA LEU A 464 -4.83 -12.91 12.03
C LEU A 464 -5.92 -13.01 13.10
N VAL A 465 -6.75 -14.04 12.98
CA VAL A 465 -7.94 -14.26 13.82
C VAL A 465 -7.99 -15.71 14.31
N THR A 466 -8.48 -15.91 15.53
CA THR A 466 -8.80 -17.23 16.11
C THR A 466 -10.11 -17.19 16.88
N TYR A 467 -10.83 -18.30 16.92
CA TYR A 467 -12.05 -18.44 17.72
C TYR A 467 -12.41 -19.90 17.95
N SER A 468 -13.21 -20.18 18.99
CA SER A 468 -13.62 -21.54 19.39
C SER A 468 -14.85 -21.53 20.29
N ASP A 469 -15.54 -22.66 20.37
CA ASP A 469 -16.57 -22.97 21.37
C ASP A 469 -17.89 -22.20 21.20
N TRP A 470 -18.42 -22.19 19.96
CA TRP A 470 -19.68 -21.52 19.63
C TRP A 470 -20.86 -21.95 20.52
N ALA A 471 -20.93 -23.24 20.87
CA ALA A 471 -21.98 -23.78 21.71
C ALA A 471 -22.08 -23.03 23.04
N LYS A 472 -20.95 -22.73 23.69
CA LYS A 472 -20.93 -21.91 24.90
C LYS A 472 -21.11 -20.42 24.60
N VAL A 473 -20.44 -19.88 23.58
CA VAL A 473 -20.54 -18.45 23.21
C VAL A 473 -21.99 -18.02 22.97
N SER A 474 -22.78 -18.83 22.25
CA SER A 474 -24.17 -18.54 21.91
C SER A 474 -25.11 -18.43 23.12
N THR A 475 -24.64 -18.77 24.33
CA THR A 475 -25.37 -18.60 25.58
C THR A 475 -25.18 -17.22 26.21
N TYR A 476 -24.30 -16.37 25.69
CA TYR A 476 -24.06 -14.99 26.17
C TYR A 476 -24.67 -13.95 25.23
N THR A 477 -24.87 -12.72 25.73
CA THR A 477 -25.18 -11.58 24.85
C THR A 477 -23.90 -11.05 24.18
N PRO A 478 -23.97 -10.47 22.97
CA PRO A 478 -22.79 -9.89 22.32
C PRO A 478 -22.06 -8.87 23.18
N ILE A 479 -22.78 -7.97 23.86
CA ILE A 479 -22.16 -6.95 24.71
C ILE A 479 -21.39 -7.56 25.89
N PHE A 480 -21.92 -8.60 26.52
CA PHE A 480 -21.22 -9.29 27.61
C PHE A 480 -20.00 -10.04 27.09
N HIS A 481 -20.17 -10.81 26.01
CA HIS A 481 -19.08 -11.55 25.35
C HIS A 481 -17.94 -10.62 24.92
N ASN A 482 -18.25 -9.54 24.21
CA ASN A 482 -17.23 -8.64 23.66
C ASN A 482 -16.42 -7.93 24.76
N ASN A 483 -17.02 -7.77 25.95
CA ASN A 483 -16.39 -7.10 27.08
C ASN A 483 -15.71 -8.05 28.09
N ASN A 484 -15.85 -9.38 27.98
CA ASN A 484 -15.33 -10.33 28.97
C ASN A 484 -14.59 -11.51 28.32
N ASN A 485 -13.48 -11.94 28.93
CA ASN A 485 -12.86 -13.23 28.62
C ASN A 485 -13.70 -14.35 29.24
N LEU A 486 -14.37 -15.15 28.40
CA LEU A 486 -15.22 -16.26 28.85
C LEU A 486 -14.35 -17.47 29.20
N VAL A 487 -14.25 -17.76 30.50
CA VAL A 487 -13.35 -18.79 31.04
C VAL A 487 -14.05 -19.72 32.01
N GLN A 488 -13.49 -20.92 32.20
CA GLN A 488 -13.98 -21.86 33.19
C GLN A 488 -13.91 -21.26 34.60
N GLY A 489 -14.99 -21.41 35.37
CA GLY A 489 -15.05 -20.95 36.76
C GLY A 489 -15.54 -19.51 36.97
N MET A 490 -16.04 -18.83 35.92
CA MET A 490 -16.74 -17.55 36.09
C MET A 490 -17.89 -17.68 37.12
N SER A 491 -17.93 -16.75 38.08
CA SER A 491 -18.95 -16.72 39.13
C SER A 491 -19.39 -15.28 39.42
N PRO A 492 -20.70 -14.94 39.25
CA PRO A 492 -21.71 -15.77 38.60
C PRO A 492 -21.43 -15.95 37.10
N ASP A 493 -21.84 -17.07 36.50
CA ASP A 493 -21.93 -17.23 35.04
C ASP A 493 -23.27 -16.62 34.55
N PRO A 494 -23.26 -15.47 33.86
CA PRO A 494 -24.50 -14.80 33.45
C PRO A 494 -25.09 -15.36 32.15
N SER A 495 -24.58 -16.48 31.64
CA SER A 495 -25.11 -17.08 30.42
C SER A 495 -26.55 -17.57 30.59
N SER A 496 -27.28 -17.61 29.49
CA SER A 496 -28.65 -18.15 29.43
C SER A 496 -28.72 -19.66 29.69
N ASN A 497 -27.57 -20.36 29.64
CA ASN A 497 -27.47 -21.79 29.91
C ASN A 497 -26.11 -22.16 30.52
N GLN A 498 -26.04 -22.13 31.85
CA GLN A 498 -24.85 -22.48 32.63
C GLN A 498 -24.43 -23.96 32.49
N GLY A 499 -25.35 -24.83 32.05
CA GLY A 499 -25.09 -26.26 31.86
C GLY A 499 -24.22 -26.58 30.66
N VAL A 500 -24.04 -25.63 29.72
CA VAL A 500 -23.07 -25.79 28.63
C VAL A 500 -21.66 -25.59 29.20
N PRO A 501 -20.77 -26.59 29.09
CA PRO A 501 -19.39 -26.46 29.56
C PRO A 501 -18.59 -25.51 28.67
N PHE A 502 -17.57 -24.87 29.22
CA PHE A 502 -16.54 -24.18 28.44
C PHE A 502 -15.63 -25.22 27.81
N ASN A 503 -15.38 -25.11 26.51
CA ASN A 503 -14.57 -26.05 25.77
C ASN A 503 -13.84 -25.39 24.58
N PRO A 504 -13.05 -24.32 24.79
CA PRO A 504 -12.23 -23.76 23.72
C PRO A 504 -11.12 -24.74 23.36
N ASP A 505 -11.19 -25.28 22.14
CA ASP A 505 -10.33 -26.39 21.69
C ASP A 505 -9.55 -26.03 20.42
N LEU A 506 -8.82 -24.92 20.47
CA LEU A 506 -7.99 -24.50 19.36
C LEU A 506 -6.61 -24.07 19.84
N ARG A 507 -5.59 -24.64 19.21
CA ARG A 507 -4.24 -24.09 19.13
C ARG A 507 -3.90 -23.82 17.67
N ALA A 508 -3.71 -22.56 17.34
CA ALA A 508 -3.33 -22.11 16.00
C ALA A 508 -1.87 -21.67 15.97
N GLU A 509 -1.14 -22.11 14.96
CA GLU A 509 0.20 -21.63 14.64
C GLU A 509 0.20 -21.00 13.25
N PHE A 510 0.81 -19.84 13.13
CA PHE A 510 1.04 -19.18 11.85
C PHE A 510 2.53 -19.13 11.59
N ASP A 511 2.95 -19.60 10.42
CA ASP A 511 4.38 -19.60 10.06
C ASP A 511 4.85 -18.22 9.60
N TYR A 512 3.96 -17.44 8.97
CA TYR A 512 4.23 -16.08 8.50
C TYR A 512 2.93 -15.37 8.13
N ILE A 513 3.02 -14.06 7.94
CA ILE A 513 2.04 -13.29 7.18
C ILE A 513 2.77 -12.40 6.18
N ARG A 514 2.41 -12.53 4.90
CA ARG A 514 3.10 -11.86 3.79
C ARG A 514 2.13 -11.02 2.99
N PHE A 515 2.42 -9.74 2.88
CA PHE A 515 1.75 -8.76 2.06
C PHE A 515 2.54 -8.55 0.77
N GLU A 516 1.86 -8.66 -0.36
CA GLU A 516 2.44 -8.52 -1.68
C GLU A 516 1.64 -7.50 -2.47
N ASN A 517 2.35 -6.64 -3.18
CA ASN A 517 1.76 -5.87 -4.26
C ASN A 517 1.62 -6.76 -5.48
N PHE A 518 0.57 -6.53 -6.26
CA PHE A 518 0.41 -7.14 -7.57
C PHE A 518 -0.18 -6.14 -8.55
N TYR A 519 0.09 -6.37 -9.83
CA TYR A 519 -0.39 -5.51 -10.90
C TYR A 519 -1.74 -6.01 -11.40
N VAL A 520 -2.73 -5.12 -11.42
CA VAL A 520 -4.02 -5.40 -12.05
C VAL A 520 -3.87 -5.15 -13.54
N PRO A 521 -4.13 -6.13 -14.43
CA PRO A 521 -4.04 -5.92 -15.87
C PRO A 521 -4.98 -4.81 -16.32
N GLY A 522 -4.51 -3.88 -17.14
CA GLY A 522 -5.33 -2.79 -17.67
C GLY A 522 -6.58 -3.28 -18.42
N ALA A 523 -6.54 -4.49 -18.99
CA ALA A 523 -7.68 -5.14 -19.64
C ALA A 523 -8.87 -5.45 -18.70
N TRP A 524 -8.68 -5.34 -17.37
CA TRP A 524 -9.75 -5.57 -16.39
C TRP A 524 -10.41 -4.28 -15.90
N LEU A 525 -9.95 -3.12 -16.37
CA LEU A 525 -10.55 -1.83 -16.01
C LEU A 525 -12.02 -1.80 -16.45
N GLY A 526 -12.92 -1.48 -15.52
CA GLY A 526 -14.36 -1.44 -15.73
C GLY A 526 -15.07 -2.80 -15.75
N LEU A 527 -14.34 -3.92 -15.61
CA LEU A 527 -14.95 -5.25 -15.47
C LEU A 527 -15.36 -5.52 -14.03
N ASP A 528 -16.46 -6.27 -13.85
CA ASP A 528 -16.82 -6.84 -12.57
C ASP A 528 -15.94 -8.07 -12.28
N ILE A 529 -14.89 -7.88 -11.48
CA ILE A 529 -13.94 -8.94 -11.12
C ILE A 529 -14.62 -10.05 -10.29
N SER A 530 -15.74 -9.75 -9.62
CA SER A 530 -16.51 -10.75 -8.90
C SER A 530 -17.27 -11.71 -9.83
N ASP A 531 -17.50 -11.31 -11.08
CA ASP A 531 -18.08 -12.17 -12.12
C ASP A 531 -17.00 -13.02 -12.82
N SER A 532 -17.10 -14.34 -12.62
CA SER A 532 -16.20 -15.31 -13.25
C SER A 532 -16.28 -15.38 -14.78
N LEU A 533 -17.35 -14.86 -15.38
CA LEU A 533 -17.51 -14.77 -16.84
C LEU A 533 -16.75 -13.59 -17.44
N MET A 534 -16.54 -12.51 -16.67
CA MET A 534 -15.77 -11.35 -17.09
C MET A 534 -14.28 -11.54 -16.84
N VAL A 535 -13.92 -12.11 -15.68
CA VAL A 535 -12.53 -12.45 -15.33
C VAL A 535 -12.49 -13.90 -14.83
N SER A 536 -11.88 -14.80 -15.60
CA SER A 536 -11.81 -16.22 -15.23
C SER A 536 -10.94 -16.49 -14.00
N ASN A 537 -11.14 -17.64 -13.34
CA ASN A 537 -10.29 -18.06 -12.23
C ASN A 537 -8.82 -18.15 -12.63
N GLN A 538 -8.54 -18.67 -13.84
CA GLN A 538 -7.17 -18.81 -14.35
C GLN A 538 -6.48 -17.45 -14.52
N GLN A 539 -7.21 -16.45 -15.01
CA GLN A 539 -6.70 -15.08 -15.12
C GLN A 539 -6.34 -14.50 -13.76
N ILE A 540 -7.20 -14.66 -12.74
CA ILE A 540 -6.90 -14.22 -11.37
C ILE A 540 -5.69 -14.95 -10.78
N LEU A 541 -5.65 -16.27 -10.89
CA LEU A 541 -4.53 -17.05 -10.36
C LEU A 541 -3.20 -16.69 -11.02
N SER A 542 -3.20 -16.33 -12.32
CA SER A 542 -2.00 -15.88 -13.01
C SER A 542 -1.38 -14.59 -12.43
N LEU A 543 -2.15 -13.75 -11.71
CA LEU A 543 -1.61 -12.57 -11.01
C LEU A 543 -0.59 -12.96 -9.95
N PHE A 544 -0.75 -14.15 -9.36
CA PHE A 544 0.05 -14.64 -8.25
C PHE A 544 1.07 -15.71 -8.68
N ASN A 545 1.13 -16.02 -9.99
CA ASN A 545 2.09 -16.97 -10.57
C ASN A 545 3.45 -16.33 -10.89
N GLY A 546 3.53 -15.00 -10.91
CA GLY A 546 4.81 -14.30 -10.83
C GLY A 546 5.30 -14.46 -9.41
N LYS A 547 6.44 -15.15 -9.21
CA LYS A 547 7.07 -15.39 -7.91
C LYS A 547 6.82 -14.19 -7.00
N GLY A 548 6.08 -14.41 -5.91
CA GLY A 548 6.08 -13.47 -4.80
C GLY A 548 7.52 -13.12 -4.53
N LYS A 549 7.92 -11.90 -4.88
CA LYS A 549 9.24 -11.41 -4.52
C LYS A 549 9.15 -11.24 -3.02
N VAL A 550 9.56 -12.27 -2.28
CA VAL A 550 10.02 -12.11 -0.91
C VAL A 550 10.94 -10.89 -0.94
N SER A 551 10.75 -9.94 -0.03
CA SER A 551 11.68 -8.82 0.06
C SER A 551 13.10 -9.40 0.06
N PRO A 552 13.99 -8.99 -0.85
CA PRO A 552 15.34 -9.55 -0.94
C PRO A 552 16.07 -9.49 0.41
N GLU A 553 15.66 -8.60 1.31
CA GLU A 553 16.26 -8.42 2.63
C GLU A 553 16.13 -9.65 3.55
N TYR A 554 15.07 -10.47 3.45
CA TYR A 554 14.82 -11.58 4.39
C TYR A 554 15.14 -12.99 3.85
N VAL A 555 15.44 -13.13 2.55
CA VAL A 555 15.85 -14.43 1.98
C VAL A 555 17.30 -14.72 2.37
N ASP A 556 17.54 -15.83 3.07
CA ASP A 556 18.86 -16.27 3.57
C ASP A 556 19.55 -15.31 4.57
N ALA A 557 18.78 -14.46 5.24
CA ALA A 557 19.30 -13.53 6.24
C ALA A 557 19.75 -14.24 7.53
N LYS A 558 20.77 -13.69 8.18
CA LYS A 558 21.21 -13.99 9.53
C LYS A 558 20.74 -12.88 10.45
N ILE A 559 19.63 -13.13 11.14
CA ILE A 559 19.03 -12.18 12.06
C ILE A 559 19.68 -12.32 13.45
N TRP A 560 20.07 -11.19 14.02
CA TRP A 560 20.60 -11.13 15.39
C TRP A 560 19.46 -11.25 16.41
N SER A 561 19.54 -12.24 17.30
CA SER A 561 18.60 -12.43 18.41
C SER A 561 19.07 -11.80 19.71
N GLY A 562 20.39 -11.76 19.95
CA GLY A 562 20.99 -11.14 21.15
C GLY A 562 20.55 -11.74 22.50
N LEU A 563 20.05 -12.98 22.49
CA LEU A 563 19.43 -13.63 23.65
C LEU A 563 20.43 -14.10 24.72
N ILE A 564 21.71 -14.30 24.36
CA ILE A 564 22.72 -14.83 25.29
C ILE A 564 23.62 -13.73 25.84
N ASP A 565 24.22 -12.95 24.95
CA ASP A 565 25.15 -11.88 25.28
C ASP A 565 25.36 -10.95 24.07
N SER A 566 26.23 -9.94 24.22
CA SER A 566 26.57 -9.01 23.12
C SER A 566 27.62 -9.54 22.15
N ASN A 567 28.18 -10.74 22.35
CA ASN A 567 29.31 -11.22 21.57
C ASN A 567 28.85 -11.69 20.18
N TRP A 568 29.24 -10.96 19.13
CA TRP A 568 28.96 -11.33 17.72
C TRP A 568 29.36 -12.78 17.41
N MET A 569 30.43 -13.28 18.05
CA MET A 569 30.98 -14.61 17.80
C MET A 569 30.27 -15.74 18.55
N ASN A 570 29.22 -15.46 19.31
CA ASN A 570 28.42 -16.50 19.93
C ASN A 570 27.33 -16.97 18.94
N PRO A 571 27.40 -18.21 18.42
CA PRO A 571 26.45 -18.70 17.42
C PRO A 571 25.00 -18.70 17.92
N LEU A 572 24.77 -18.78 19.23
CA LEU A 572 23.43 -18.79 19.83
C LEU A 572 22.75 -17.41 19.81
N ASN A 573 23.49 -16.32 19.52
CA ASN A 573 22.90 -15.00 19.29
C ASN A 573 22.39 -14.82 17.85
N TRP A 574 22.49 -15.85 17.01
CA TRP A 574 22.09 -15.79 15.60
C TRP A 574 21.00 -16.81 15.29
N GLN A 575 20.08 -16.40 14.43
CA GLN A 575 19.09 -17.28 13.84
C GLN A 575 19.75 -18.53 13.21
N GLY A 576 19.22 -19.69 13.58
CA GLY A 576 19.77 -21.00 13.16
C GLY A 576 21.06 -21.42 13.89
N ALA A 577 21.38 -20.80 15.03
CA ALA A 577 22.52 -21.14 15.89
C ALA A 577 23.86 -21.25 15.14
N THR A 578 24.06 -20.39 14.14
CA THR A 578 25.21 -20.43 13.23
C THR A 578 25.68 -19.02 12.93
N LEU A 579 27.00 -18.82 12.92
CA LEU A 579 27.58 -17.51 12.67
C LEU A 579 27.33 -17.04 11.23
N PRO A 580 27.16 -15.72 11.02
CA PRO A 580 27.24 -15.13 9.69
C PRO A 580 28.59 -15.42 9.04
N ASN A 581 28.57 -15.53 7.71
CA ASN A 581 29.74 -15.67 6.85
C ASN A 581 29.65 -14.70 5.67
N GLN A 582 30.62 -14.76 4.77
CA GLN A 582 30.73 -13.86 3.61
C GLN A 582 29.50 -13.81 2.69
N ASN A 583 28.65 -14.85 2.70
CA ASN A 583 27.42 -14.89 1.89
C ASN A 583 26.19 -14.42 2.67
N SER A 584 26.31 -14.20 3.97
CA SER A 584 25.19 -13.91 4.87
C SER A 584 24.75 -12.47 4.75
N ARG A 585 23.44 -12.26 4.61
CA ARG A 585 22.79 -10.95 4.78
C ARG A 585 22.48 -10.76 6.25
N VAL A 586 23.11 -9.80 6.93
CA VAL A 586 22.92 -9.60 8.36
C VAL A 586 21.82 -8.60 8.62
N ILE A 587 20.91 -8.94 9.53
CA ILE A 587 19.89 -8.02 10.04
C ILE A 587 20.06 -7.85 11.54
N ILE A 588 20.19 -6.59 11.97
CA ILE A 588 20.13 -6.17 13.37
C ILE A 588 18.76 -5.52 13.58
N PRO A 589 17.80 -6.22 14.21
CA PRO A 589 16.44 -5.72 14.38
C PRO A 589 16.38 -4.57 15.39
N ASP A 590 15.20 -3.95 15.53
CA ASP A 590 14.89 -3.01 16.61
C ASP A 590 15.06 -3.74 17.95
N CYS A 591 16.21 -3.55 18.60
CA CYS A 591 16.62 -4.34 19.76
C CYS A 591 16.76 -3.50 21.02
N LEU A 592 15.67 -2.84 21.42
CA LEU A 592 15.49 -2.35 22.79
C LEU A 592 14.23 -2.91 23.47
N CYS A 593 13.89 -4.18 23.21
CA CYS A 593 13.12 -4.99 24.17
C CYS A 593 13.96 -5.21 25.45
N SER A 594 13.34 -5.20 26.64
CA SER A 594 14.04 -5.41 27.91
C SER A 594 14.65 -6.81 27.98
N GLY A 595 15.98 -6.94 27.86
CA GLY A 595 16.70 -8.21 28.06
C GLY A 595 17.53 -8.70 26.86
N VAL A 596 17.44 -8.04 25.70
CA VAL A 596 18.23 -8.37 24.50
C VAL A 596 19.53 -7.56 24.47
N PHE A 597 20.65 -8.21 24.15
CA PHE A 597 21.95 -7.55 24.06
C PHE A 597 22.24 -7.09 22.62
N ALA A 598 22.63 -5.82 22.47
CA ALA A 598 23.11 -5.31 21.19
C ALA A 598 24.44 -5.97 20.76
N PRO A 599 24.61 -6.32 19.48
CA PRO A 599 25.82 -6.96 18.97
C PRO A 599 27.07 -6.07 19.09
N VAL A 600 28.16 -6.69 19.53
CA VAL A 600 29.51 -6.14 19.58
C VAL A 600 30.46 -7.10 18.85
N LEU A 601 31.04 -6.62 17.74
CA LEU A 601 32.06 -7.34 16.98
C LEU A 601 33.47 -6.98 17.48
N ASN A 602 34.24 -7.96 17.97
CA ASN A 602 35.63 -7.78 18.42
C ASN A 602 36.62 -8.68 17.65
N SER A 603 36.31 -9.01 16.40
CA SER A 603 37.15 -9.82 15.52
C SER A 603 36.95 -9.41 14.06
N ALA A 604 37.74 -9.98 13.16
CA ALA A 604 37.52 -9.85 11.73
C ALA A 604 36.29 -10.67 11.29
N GLN A 605 35.40 -10.07 10.50
CA GLN A 605 34.24 -10.71 9.90
C GLN A 605 33.96 -10.18 8.50
N GLN A 606 33.53 -11.10 7.63
CA GLN A 606 33.08 -10.80 6.28
C GLN A 606 31.63 -11.22 6.12
N VAL A 607 30.81 -10.31 5.61
CA VAL A 607 29.38 -10.53 5.36
C VAL A 607 28.97 -9.89 4.04
N ARG A 608 27.85 -10.35 3.48
CA ARG A 608 27.32 -9.83 2.22
C ARG A 608 26.64 -8.48 2.40
N SER A 609 25.84 -8.33 3.44
CA SER A 609 25.21 -7.05 3.77
C SER A 609 24.98 -6.93 5.27
N VAL A 610 24.79 -5.69 5.73
CA VAL A 610 24.36 -5.39 7.10
C VAL A 610 23.24 -4.35 7.06
N VAL A 611 22.10 -4.70 7.64
CA VAL A 611 20.97 -3.79 7.83
C VAL A 611 20.69 -3.64 9.31
N ILE A 612 20.67 -2.40 9.80
CA ILE A 612 20.31 -2.04 11.18
C ILE A 612 18.98 -1.31 11.13
N HIS A 613 17.94 -1.92 11.68
CA HIS A 613 16.60 -1.33 11.74
C HIS A 613 16.52 -0.16 12.72
N PRO A 614 15.48 0.69 12.64
CA PRO A 614 15.22 1.71 13.67
C PRO A 614 15.29 1.09 15.07
N GLY A 615 15.97 1.75 16.01
CA GLY A 615 16.16 1.26 17.39
C GLY A 615 17.17 0.11 17.57
N GLY A 616 17.61 -0.55 16.49
CA GLY A 616 18.70 -1.51 16.50
C GLY A 616 20.06 -0.86 16.75
N LYS A 617 21.01 -1.61 17.33
CA LYS A 617 22.37 -1.10 17.60
C LYS A 617 23.47 -2.08 17.22
N LEU A 618 24.47 -1.66 16.47
CA LEU A 618 25.69 -2.42 16.19
C LEU A 618 26.93 -1.68 16.68
N THR A 619 27.82 -2.38 17.40
CA THR A 619 29.14 -1.86 17.75
C THR A 619 30.25 -2.66 17.10
N ILE A 620 31.09 -2.01 16.28
CA ILE A 620 32.39 -2.55 15.88
C ILE A 620 33.38 -2.16 16.98
N GLY A 621 33.76 -3.11 17.83
CA GLY A 621 34.69 -2.92 18.93
C GLY A 621 36.09 -2.52 18.46
N SER A 622 36.96 -2.08 19.39
CA SER A 622 38.26 -1.47 19.06
C SER A 622 39.25 -2.39 18.31
N VAL A 623 39.02 -3.70 18.38
CA VAL A 623 39.77 -4.72 17.63
C VAL A 623 38.89 -5.43 16.59
N GLY A 624 37.66 -4.98 16.40
CA GLY A 624 36.73 -5.48 15.39
C GLY A 624 37.10 -4.97 14.00
N ASP A 625 36.88 -5.82 13.01
CA ASP A 625 37.09 -5.51 11.60
C ASP A 625 35.93 -6.10 10.80
N MET A 626 35.00 -5.27 10.35
CA MET A 626 33.88 -5.71 9.54
C MET A 626 34.13 -5.36 8.08
N THR A 627 34.09 -6.35 7.20
CA THR A 627 34.13 -6.13 5.76
C THR A 627 32.80 -6.57 5.15
N ILE A 628 32.11 -5.63 4.52
CA ILE A 628 30.89 -5.87 3.73
C ILE A 628 31.32 -6.00 2.28
N LEU A 629 31.07 -7.17 1.70
CA LEU A 629 31.49 -7.54 0.36
C LEU A 629 30.42 -7.17 -0.67
N ASP A 630 30.88 -6.88 -1.89
CA ASP A 630 30.06 -6.45 -3.02
C ASP A 630 29.01 -7.51 -3.43
N ASP A 631 27.90 -7.03 -4.01
CA ASP A 631 26.80 -7.84 -4.51
C ASP A 631 26.54 -7.46 -5.98
N ASP A 632 26.63 -8.42 -6.91
CA ASP A 632 26.26 -8.24 -8.32
C ASP A 632 24.75 -7.90 -8.49
N ASP A 633 23.95 -7.99 -7.42
CA ASP A 633 22.54 -7.58 -7.39
C ASP A 633 22.39 -6.04 -7.27
N LEU A 634 22.08 -5.41 -8.41
CA LEU A 634 21.73 -3.99 -8.63
C LEU A 634 20.65 -3.36 -7.72
N TYR A 635 20.10 -4.07 -6.72
CA TYR A 635 18.88 -3.68 -6.00
C TYR A 635 18.94 -3.83 -4.47
N SER A 636 20.12 -3.97 -3.85
CA SER A 636 20.22 -4.08 -2.38
C SER A 636 21.22 -3.10 -1.77
N TYR A 637 20.85 -2.48 -0.63
CA TYR A 637 21.79 -1.69 0.17
C TYR A 637 22.77 -2.65 0.84
N LEU A 638 24.07 -2.52 0.55
CA LEU A 638 25.11 -3.33 1.19
C LEU A 638 25.23 -2.98 2.68
N PHE A 639 25.13 -1.69 3.01
CA PHE A 639 25.03 -1.19 4.37
C PHE A 639 23.82 -0.26 4.50
N GLY A 640 22.85 -0.67 5.31
CA GLY A 640 21.69 0.13 5.69
C GLY A 640 21.70 0.38 7.20
N ASN A 641 21.75 1.63 7.64
CA ASN A 641 21.61 1.98 9.04
C ASN A 641 20.45 2.94 9.26
N GLU A 642 19.40 2.48 9.92
CA GLU A 642 18.29 3.30 10.43
C GLU A 642 18.28 3.37 11.98
N GLY A 643 19.18 2.62 12.65
CA GLY A 643 19.38 2.56 14.10
C GLY A 643 20.65 3.28 14.57
N GLU A 644 21.47 2.62 15.40
CA GLU A 644 22.76 3.12 15.88
C GLU A 644 23.92 2.20 15.44
N CYS A 645 24.92 2.76 14.76
CA CYS A 645 26.16 2.07 14.44
C CYS A 645 27.35 2.80 15.08
N VAL A 646 28.13 2.10 15.92
CA VAL A 646 29.29 2.64 16.62
C VAL A 646 30.56 1.95 16.15
N ILE A 647 31.47 2.68 15.53
CA ILE A 647 32.72 2.17 14.96
C ILE A 647 33.90 2.59 15.85
N ARG A 648 34.49 1.61 16.53
CA ARG A 648 35.73 1.75 17.34
C ARG A 648 36.95 1.09 16.70
N GLY A 649 36.72 0.04 15.91
CA GLY A 649 37.70 -0.65 15.09
C GLY A 649 37.57 -0.26 13.62
N THR A 650 37.62 -1.23 12.71
CA THR A 650 37.56 -0.98 11.27
C THR A 650 36.24 -1.48 10.66
N MET A 651 35.64 -0.68 9.78
CA MET A 651 34.53 -1.09 8.94
C MET A 651 34.86 -0.75 7.48
N ASN A 652 34.89 -1.76 6.63
CA ASN A 652 35.16 -1.69 5.21
C ASN A 652 33.89 -2.02 4.43
N ILE A 653 33.48 -1.16 3.52
CA ILE A 653 32.35 -1.39 2.62
C ILE A 653 32.92 -1.43 1.21
N GLN A 654 32.90 -2.61 0.57
CA GLN A 654 33.37 -2.80 -0.81
C GLN A 654 32.16 -2.79 -1.74
N THR A 655 32.12 -1.90 -2.73
CA THR A 655 30.98 -1.78 -3.64
C THR A 655 31.42 -1.45 -5.07
N MET A 656 30.73 -2.00 -6.08
CA MET A 656 30.84 -1.56 -7.49
C MET A 656 29.82 -0.47 -7.87
N ILE A 657 28.79 -0.21 -7.04
CA ILE A 657 27.72 0.77 -7.30
C ILE A 657 27.28 1.42 -5.98
N ASN A 658 27.50 2.73 -5.87
CA ASN A 658 27.44 3.45 -4.60
C ASN A 658 26.02 3.72 -4.06
N GLN A 659 25.49 2.82 -3.22
CA GLN A 659 24.30 3.10 -2.39
C GLN A 659 24.46 2.54 -0.95
N SER A 660 25.38 3.10 -0.17
CA SER A 660 25.35 2.96 1.29
C SER A 660 24.37 3.98 1.90
N ILE A 661 23.44 3.53 2.74
CA ILE A 661 22.44 4.40 3.35
C ILE A 661 22.63 4.47 4.86
N ASN A 662 22.84 5.68 5.38
CA ASN A 662 22.74 5.98 6.81
C ASN A 662 21.62 7.00 7.06
N ARG A 663 20.50 6.50 7.60
CA ARG A 663 19.37 7.30 8.11
C ARG A 663 19.32 7.34 9.64
N GLY A 664 20.09 6.47 10.30
CA GLY A 664 20.28 6.41 11.75
C GLY A 664 21.50 7.17 12.26
N ASN A 665 21.88 6.89 13.50
CA ASN A 665 23.06 7.46 14.16
C ASN A 665 24.31 6.63 13.82
N LEU A 666 25.27 7.26 13.13
CA LEU A 666 26.57 6.65 12.84
C LEU A 666 27.66 7.39 13.62
N GLN A 667 28.33 6.68 14.52
CA GLN A 667 29.39 7.23 15.37
C GLN A 667 30.71 6.56 15.06
N ILE A 668 31.72 7.36 14.68
CA ILE A 668 33.09 6.89 14.48
C ILE A 668 33.94 7.50 15.59
N THR A 669 34.52 6.64 16.44
CA THR A 669 35.40 7.12 17.53
C THR A 669 36.77 7.53 16.99
N PRO A 670 37.63 8.22 17.77
CA PRO A 670 38.94 8.67 17.28
C PRO A 670 39.89 7.56 16.79
N SER A 671 39.69 6.31 17.24
CA SER A 671 40.43 5.13 16.78
C SER A 671 39.70 4.33 15.71
N GLY A 672 38.44 4.67 15.42
CA GLY A 672 37.61 3.97 14.46
C GLY A 672 37.93 4.39 13.04
N ILE A 673 37.84 3.44 12.11
CA ILE A 673 38.08 3.66 10.69
C ILE A 673 36.86 3.14 9.93
N LEU A 674 36.23 4.02 9.16
CA LEU A 674 35.24 3.64 8.15
C LEU A 674 35.86 3.87 6.77
N GLN A 675 35.98 2.81 5.97
CA GLN A 675 36.46 2.88 4.59
C GLN A 675 35.34 2.43 3.66
N ILE A 676 35.04 3.24 2.66
CA ILE A 676 34.08 2.93 1.61
C ILE A 676 34.89 2.93 0.31
N TYR A 677 34.94 1.78 -0.36
CA TYR A 677 35.66 1.59 -1.62
C TYR A 677 34.64 1.63 -2.76
N ASP A 678 34.85 2.56 -3.69
CA ASP A 678 34.05 2.76 -4.91
C ASP A 678 35.03 2.86 -6.09
N ASP A 679 34.65 2.35 -7.26
CA ASP A 679 35.48 2.35 -8.48
C ASP A 679 35.33 3.66 -9.32
N GLU A 680 34.58 4.66 -8.83
CA GLU A 680 34.50 6.04 -9.38
C GLU A 680 34.89 7.16 -8.41
#